data_AF-A0A328UA02-F1
#
_entry.id   AF-A0A328UA02-F1
#
_cell.length_a   1.000
_cell.length_b   1.000
_cell.length_c   1.000
_cell.angle_alpha   90.00
_cell.angle_beta   90.00
_cell.angle_gamma   90.00
#
_symmetry.space_group_name_H-M   'P 1'
#
loop_
_entity.id
_entity.type
_entity.pdbx_description
1 polymer ?
#
loop_
_entity_poly.entity_id
_entity_poly.type
_entity_poly.pdbx_seq_one_letter_code
_entity_poly.pdbx_strand_id
1 'polypeptide(L)'
;MELIIGGTGQGKLDYALSQSGCQGTPEQLVDDGVLTGKPILNHFHLLCRRLLQDGKAVMPVAEELARREIVIVCDEIGCGVVPIDAFERRWREETGRACCYLAKKAERVVRLYCGVPEVLKPLRTEAVAAFEEEAQRYLQGDSCTAYRFLGAQPMGAAQAGIRFTVYAPAAKQVGLIGSFNGWRPQPMKRLPTGFWVLESASARVGDLYKYRITTAQGESFDRADPMAFYAEKRPNTASSIYLLSQYVWQDQAWRSAHKDIGAKGFDRPLSIYEVHAGSWRIHGERGGERFYTYAELADTLLPYAKENGFTHIEFLPLAEHPLDASWGYQMSSCFSPTSRYGEPAGLMYFVDRCHQEKIGVILDFVPAHFIPDFYALQQFDGSCLYESEQADARYSEWGTVYFDFTKPHVVSYVKSALDFWLTVYHFDGIRYDAVSNLLYVKGCEELGRHEAGIWFLKNTNYQLQQRHPGAMLIAEDSSLFAKVTAPVAYGGLGFDYKWDLGWMNETLRYLALPPARREQERALFEHAMRYFYQDIFLLPFSHDEVVHGKKTIIDKMYGSYDEKFAQLRTLYLYQYTRPGKKLNFMGNELAEFREWDAEKELGWNLTDYPAHQCFTRFFSALQHCYLEQPALYRGDYDARSFAWQEQPEAVGPRACVFQYRRGAGETALQVGLNFSAQEQWLTLPARPSGYEVILYTEAAVFGGGCPDVKALAPEPVRGQAGCRVRIAAYSGILLKAKEAPGGEGGHASEAGKAR
;
A
#
# COMPACT_ATOMS: atom_id res chain seq x y z
N MET A 1 42.29 -7.51 20.28
CA MET A 1 41.36 -8.66 20.26
C MET A 1 40.00 -8.10 20.64
N GLU A 2 39.13 -7.95 19.64
CA GLU A 2 37.80 -7.42 19.81
C GLU A 2 37.05 -8.22 20.88
N LEU A 3 36.38 -7.52 21.80
CA LEU A 3 35.46 -8.10 22.74
C LEU A 3 34.04 -7.90 22.23
N ILE A 4 33.33 -9.00 21.98
CA ILE A 4 31.93 -8.97 21.55
C ILE A 4 31.04 -9.13 22.77
N ILE A 5 30.15 -8.16 22.99
CA ILE A 5 29.15 -8.21 24.07
C ILE A 5 27.81 -8.65 23.47
N GLY A 6 27.36 -9.85 23.82
CA GLY A 6 26.14 -10.48 23.29
C GLY A 6 24.90 -10.33 24.18
N GLY A 7 23.73 -10.18 23.56
CA GLY A 7 22.40 -10.19 24.20
C GLY A 7 21.82 -11.59 24.40
N THR A 8 20.65 -11.70 25.03
CA THR A 8 19.98 -12.98 25.32
C THR A 8 19.48 -13.72 24.07
N GLY A 9 19.87 -14.98 23.87
CA GLY A 9 19.26 -15.89 22.88
C GLY A 9 20.20 -16.43 21.81
N GLN A 10 19.88 -17.62 21.31
CA GLN A 10 20.77 -18.41 20.45
C GLN A 10 21.22 -17.66 19.18
N GLY A 11 20.29 -17.03 18.45
CA GLY A 11 20.63 -16.29 17.22
C GLY A 11 21.58 -15.10 17.41
N LYS A 12 21.68 -14.54 18.63
CA LYS A 12 22.63 -13.46 18.95
C LYS A 12 24.01 -14.00 19.25
N LEU A 13 24.07 -15.14 19.93
CA LEU A 13 25.31 -15.87 20.16
C LEU A 13 25.89 -16.37 18.83
N ASP A 14 25.05 -16.91 17.96
CA ASP A 14 25.44 -17.37 16.62
C ASP A 14 26.00 -16.20 15.78
N TYR A 15 25.33 -15.04 15.83
CA TYR A 15 25.85 -13.83 15.18
C TYR A 15 27.17 -13.36 15.80
N ALA A 16 27.27 -13.31 17.14
CA ALA A 16 28.50 -12.93 17.83
C ALA A 16 29.67 -13.85 17.47
N LEU A 17 29.43 -15.17 17.40
CA LEU A 17 30.41 -16.16 16.96
C LEU A 17 30.85 -15.89 15.51
N SER A 18 29.90 -15.60 14.61
CA SER A 18 30.18 -15.24 13.21
C SER A 18 31.03 -13.99 13.03
N GLN A 19 30.92 -13.02 13.96
CA GLN A 19 31.67 -11.76 13.90
C GLN A 19 33.03 -11.84 14.58
N SER A 20 33.28 -12.82 15.46
CA SER A 20 34.46 -12.85 16.33
C SER A 20 35.80 -13.07 15.61
N GLY A 21 35.80 -13.66 14.41
CA GLY A 21 37.02 -14.00 13.67
C GLY A 21 38.00 -14.94 14.41
N CYS A 22 37.64 -15.43 15.59
CA CYS A 22 38.50 -16.21 16.49
C CYS A 22 38.38 -17.72 16.20
N GLN A 23 39.49 -18.45 16.26
CA GLN A 23 39.50 -19.92 16.13
C GLN A 23 39.33 -20.58 17.51
N GLY A 24 38.31 -21.44 17.67
CA GLY A 24 38.04 -22.18 18.92
C GLY A 24 36.62 -22.74 18.97
N THR A 25 36.33 -23.63 19.92
CA THR A 25 34.94 -24.08 20.18
C THR A 25 34.16 -22.99 20.92
N PRO A 26 32.81 -22.95 20.83
CA PRO A 26 32.00 -21.96 21.55
C PRO A 26 32.34 -21.87 23.05
N GLU A 27 32.63 -22.99 23.71
CA GLU A 27 33.00 -23.04 25.13
C GLU A 27 34.34 -22.36 25.42
N GLN A 28 35.25 -22.33 24.43
CA GLN A 28 36.54 -21.65 24.52
C GLN A 28 36.41 -20.13 24.27
N LEU A 29 35.41 -19.71 23.48
CA LEU A 29 35.24 -18.34 23.03
C LEU A 29 34.25 -17.52 23.88
N VAL A 30 33.29 -18.19 24.53
CA VAL A 30 32.13 -17.57 25.19
C VAL A 30 32.23 -17.64 26.70
N ASP A 31 31.95 -16.52 27.36
CA ASP A 31 31.71 -16.43 28.79
C ASP A 31 30.25 -16.06 29.07
N ASP A 32 29.57 -16.87 29.90
CA ASP A 32 28.18 -16.67 30.32
C ASP A 32 28.10 -15.71 31.52
N GLY A 33 28.52 -14.48 31.27
CA GLY A 33 28.40 -13.35 32.20
C GLY A 33 29.42 -13.35 33.33
N VAL A 34 30.58 -14.00 33.19
CA VAL A 34 31.77 -13.78 34.05
C VAL A 34 32.84 -13.06 33.22
N LEU A 35 33.84 -12.44 33.87
CA LEU A 35 34.97 -11.83 33.18
C LEU A 35 36.17 -12.77 33.22
N THR A 36 36.24 -13.75 32.30
CA THR A 36 37.36 -14.71 32.22
C THR A 36 38.41 -14.37 31.16
N GLY A 37 38.30 -13.21 30.50
CA GLY A 37 39.23 -12.77 29.45
C GLY A 37 38.93 -13.31 28.04
N LYS A 38 37.83 -14.06 27.87
CA LYS A 38 37.35 -14.58 26.59
C LYS A 38 36.92 -13.47 25.60
N PRO A 39 36.91 -13.76 24.27
CA PRO A 39 36.51 -12.80 23.23
C PRO A 39 35.02 -12.45 23.23
N ILE A 40 34.14 -13.33 23.73
CA ILE A 40 32.70 -13.11 23.73
C ILE A 40 32.19 -13.10 25.17
N LEU A 41 31.64 -11.96 25.60
CA LEU A 41 30.92 -11.83 26.86
C LEU A 41 29.42 -11.89 26.57
N ASN A 42 28.83 -13.06 26.77
CA ASN A 42 27.40 -13.26 26.61
C ASN A 42 26.66 -12.93 27.91
N HIS A 43 25.36 -12.60 27.81
CA HIS A 43 24.51 -12.33 28.97
C HIS A 43 25.02 -11.23 29.94
N PHE A 44 25.51 -10.10 29.40
CA PHE A 44 26.04 -8.98 30.22
C PHE A 44 25.09 -8.49 31.33
N HIS A 45 23.78 -8.50 31.11
CA HIS A 45 22.77 -8.18 32.12
C HIS A 45 22.81 -9.11 33.35
N LEU A 46 23.17 -10.40 33.21
CA LEU A 46 23.33 -11.34 34.33
C LEU A 46 24.61 -11.08 35.13
N LEU A 47 25.68 -10.62 34.47
CA LEU A 47 26.88 -10.11 35.16
C LEU A 47 26.51 -8.92 36.05
N CYS A 48 25.77 -7.95 35.49
CA CYS A 48 25.30 -6.78 36.23
C CYS A 48 24.43 -7.17 37.43
N ARG A 49 23.54 -8.17 37.26
CA ARG A 49 22.68 -8.66 38.34
C ARG A 49 23.48 -9.23 39.50
N ARG A 50 24.48 -10.07 39.21
CA ARG A 50 25.39 -10.66 40.20
C ARG A 50 26.20 -9.61 40.94
N LEU A 51 26.77 -8.63 40.23
CA LEU A 51 27.51 -7.53 40.86
C LEU A 51 26.65 -6.80 41.90
N LEU A 52 25.39 -6.51 41.57
CA LEU A 52 24.47 -5.83 42.48
C LEU A 52 24.03 -6.71 43.66
N GLN A 53 23.85 -8.02 43.45
CA GLN A 53 23.61 -8.98 44.53
C GLN A 53 24.79 -9.04 45.51
N ASP A 54 26.02 -8.92 45.00
CA ASP A 54 27.26 -8.87 45.79
C ASP A 54 27.55 -7.49 46.40
N GLY A 55 26.64 -6.51 46.24
CA GLY A 55 26.83 -5.13 46.74
C GLY A 55 27.84 -4.29 45.96
N LYS A 56 28.24 -4.70 44.76
CA LYS A 56 29.20 -4.02 43.88
C LYS A 56 28.48 -3.14 42.85
N ALA A 57 29.11 -2.04 42.46
CA ALA A 57 28.61 -1.16 41.40
C ALA A 57 28.86 -1.74 40.00
N VAL A 58 27.94 -1.50 39.06
CA VAL A 58 28.04 -2.00 37.68
C VAL A 58 28.98 -1.15 36.81
N MET A 59 28.96 0.18 37.00
CA MET A 59 29.70 1.13 36.15
C MET A 59 31.22 0.91 36.07
N PRO A 60 31.95 0.62 37.17
CA PRO A 60 33.38 0.34 37.10
C PRO A 60 33.73 -0.83 36.17
N VAL A 61 32.86 -1.84 36.09
CA VAL A 61 33.04 -2.97 35.17
C VAL A 61 32.81 -2.54 33.72
N ALA A 62 31.79 -1.72 33.46
CA ALA A 62 31.56 -1.15 32.12
C ALA A 62 32.72 -0.24 31.67
N GLU A 63 33.30 0.52 32.59
CA GLU A 63 34.49 1.35 32.33
C GLU A 63 35.73 0.52 31.97
N GLU A 64 35.94 -0.60 32.66
CA GLU A 64 37.03 -1.53 32.37
C GLU A 64 36.84 -2.21 31.00
N LEU A 65 35.62 -2.67 30.71
CA LEU A 65 35.27 -3.28 29.41
C LEU A 65 35.46 -2.29 28.25
N ALA A 66 35.13 -1.01 28.45
CA ALA A 66 35.28 0.05 27.45
C ALA A 66 36.74 0.42 27.12
N ARG A 67 37.74 -0.12 27.83
CA ARG A 67 39.17 0.04 27.50
C ARG A 67 39.64 -0.90 26.38
N ARG A 68 38.80 -1.84 25.96
CA ARG A 68 39.05 -2.76 24.84
C ARG A 68 38.37 -2.26 23.57
N GLU A 69 38.82 -2.75 22.41
CA GLU A 69 38.04 -2.67 21.17
C GLU A 69 36.77 -3.52 21.37
N ILE A 70 35.59 -2.90 21.32
CA ILE A 70 34.32 -3.58 21.63
C ILE A 70 33.31 -3.46 20.48
N VAL A 71 32.67 -4.59 20.18
CA VAL A 71 31.50 -4.69 19.30
C VAL A 71 30.31 -5.13 20.14
N ILE A 72 29.20 -4.39 20.05
CA ILE A 72 27.99 -4.72 20.80
C ILE A 72 26.97 -5.37 19.88
N VAL A 73 26.42 -6.50 20.31
CA VAL A 73 25.34 -7.24 19.66
C VAL A 73 24.17 -7.35 20.64
N CYS A 74 23.17 -6.46 20.55
CA CYS A 74 22.09 -6.35 21.54
C CYS A 74 20.67 -6.37 20.94
N ASP A 75 19.64 -6.66 21.74
CA ASP A 75 18.23 -6.51 21.38
C ASP A 75 17.64 -5.15 21.73
N GLU A 76 18.01 -4.54 22.86
CA GLU A 76 17.34 -3.34 23.35
C GLU A 76 18.26 -2.49 24.23
N ILE A 77 18.35 -1.18 23.93
CA ILE A 77 18.76 -0.18 24.92
C ILE A 77 17.47 0.42 25.50
N GLY A 78 16.93 -0.26 26.53
CA GLY A 78 16.05 0.36 27.53
C GLY A 78 14.66 0.83 27.10
N CYS A 79 13.82 -0.04 26.54
CA CYS A 79 12.40 0.28 26.34
C CYS A 79 11.49 -0.88 26.79
N GLY A 80 10.82 -0.73 27.94
CA GLY A 80 9.71 -1.61 28.35
C GLY A 80 9.54 -1.81 29.86
N VAL A 81 8.41 -1.32 30.37
CA VAL A 81 7.77 -1.47 31.71
C VAL A 81 8.69 -1.50 32.94
N VAL A 82 8.54 -0.48 33.81
CA VAL A 82 9.24 -0.36 35.10
C VAL A 82 8.69 -1.40 36.09
N PRO A 83 9.53 -2.33 36.63
CA PRO A 83 9.10 -3.28 37.65
C PRO A 83 8.73 -2.59 38.98
N ILE A 84 7.78 -3.17 39.72
CA ILE A 84 7.37 -2.68 41.06
C ILE A 84 8.46 -2.97 42.13
N ASP A 85 9.27 -4.02 41.94
CA ASP A 85 10.34 -4.40 42.87
C ASP A 85 11.56 -3.46 42.80
N ALA A 86 12.05 -3.06 43.97
CA ALA A 86 13.12 -2.06 44.10
C ALA A 86 14.49 -2.57 43.62
N PHE A 87 14.79 -3.87 43.81
CA PHE A 87 16.04 -4.46 43.34
C PHE A 87 16.02 -4.64 41.81
N GLU A 88 14.92 -5.17 41.27
CA GLU A 88 14.71 -5.31 39.82
C GLU A 88 14.76 -3.96 39.09
N ARG A 89 14.19 -2.91 39.69
CA ARG A 89 14.31 -1.54 39.19
C ARG A 89 15.74 -1.05 39.18
N ARG A 90 16.45 -1.17 40.32
CA ARG A 90 17.87 -0.76 40.43
C ARG A 90 18.76 -1.51 39.44
N TRP A 91 18.56 -2.81 39.29
CA TRP A 91 19.29 -3.65 38.35
C TRP A 91 19.11 -3.18 36.91
N ARG A 92 17.87 -2.99 36.46
CA ARG A 92 17.60 -2.51 35.09
C ARG A 92 18.14 -1.11 34.83
N GLU A 93 18.02 -0.20 35.81
CA GLU A 93 18.56 1.16 35.68
C GLU A 93 20.09 1.17 35.59
N GLU A 94 20.79 0.44 36.45
CA GLU A 94 22.26 0.38 36.44
C GLU A 94 22.80 -0.38 35.22
N THR A 95 22.17 -1.49 34.82
CA THR A 95 22.50 -2.19 33.57
C THR A 95 22.26 -1.31 32.35
N GLY A 96 21.13 -0.59 32.29
CA GLY A 96 20.83 0.33 31.19
C GLY A 96 21.87 1.44 31.05
N ARG A 97 22.28 2.06 32.17
CA ARG A 97 23.35 3.08 32.19
C ARG A 97 24.68 2.51 31.68
N ALA A 98 25.06 1.32 32.14
CA ALA A 98 26.26 0.62 31.70
C ALA A 98 26.22 0.29 30.19
N CYS A 99 25.10 -0.23 29.69
CA CYS A 99 24.91 -0.52 28.26
C CYS A 99 24.99 0.75 27.40
N CYS A 100 24.35 1.85 27.81
CA CYS A 100 24.46 3.14 27.11
C CYS A 100 25.90 3.66 27.08
N TYR A 101 26.62 3.52 28.18
CA TYR A 101 28.03 3.90 28.27
C TYR A 101 28.91 3.07 27.32
N LEU A 102 28.74 1.75 27.32
CA LEU A 102 29.45 0.83 26.42
C LEU A 102 29.12 1.13 24.95
N ALA A 103 27.84 1.31 24.60
CA ALA A 103 27.42 1.62 23.23
C ALA A 103 28.02 2.94 22.71
N LYS A 104 28.12 3.95 23.57
CA LYS A 104 28.79 5.22 23.22
C LYS A 104 30.27 5.00 22.89
N LYS A 105 30.94 4.10 23.61
CA LYS A 105 32.38 3.81 23.49
C LYS A 105 32.71 2.75 22.43
N ALA A 106 31.75 1.92 22.03
CA ALA A 106 31.94 0.84 21.09
C ALA A 106 32.34 1.30 19.69
N GLU A 107 33.14 0.50 19.00
CA GLU A 107 33.56 0.79 17.62
C GLU A 107 32.45 0.49 16.63
N ARG A 108 31.66 -0.55 16.93
CA ARG A 108 30.46 -0.95 16.21
C ARG A 108 29.35 -1.35 17.18
N VAL A 109 28.13 -0.95 16.86
CA VAL A 109 26.92 -1.37 17.58
C VAL A 109 25.97 -1.97 16.56
N VAL A 110 25.66 -3.24 16.75
CA VAL A 110 24.68 -3.99 15.97
C VAL A 110 23.53 -4.35 16.88
N ARG A 111 22.33 -3.99 16.48
CA ARG A 111 21.10 -4.47 17.09
C ARG A 111 20.60 -5.67 16.30
N LEU A 112 20.31 -6.79 16.95
CA LEU A 112 19.69 -7.94 16.30
C LEU A 112 18.21 -7.99 16.68
N TYR A 113 17.34 -7.87 15.68
CA TYR A 113 15.91 -8.05 15.85
C TYR A 113 15.43 -9.20 14.96
N CYS A 114 14.88 -10.26 15.57
CA CYS A 114 14.45 -11.47 14.86
C CYS A 114 15.51 -12.07 13.90
N GLY A 115 16.80 -11.99 14.27
CA GLY A 115 17.91 -12.50 13.46
C GLY A 115 18.43 -11.52 12.39
N VAL A 116 17.82 -10.34 12.25
CA VAL A 116 18.25 -9.29 11.31
C VAL A 116 19.17 -8.30 12.03
N PRO A 117 20.40 -8.08 11.55
CA PRO A 117 21.32 -7.11 12.12
C PRO A 117 21.01 -5.69 11.61
N GLU A 118 20.58 -4.80 12.50
CA GLU A 118 20.53 -3.36 12.31
C GLU A 118 21.84 -2.74 12.84
N VAL A 119 22.66 -2.15 11.97
CA VAL A 119 23.89 -1.49 12.39
C VAL A 119 23.55 -0.08 12.93
N LEU A 120 23.50 0.07 14.25
CA LEU A 120 23.26 1.34 14.93
C LEU A 120 24.50 2.25 14.91
N LYS A 121 25.69 1.66 14.87
CA LYS A 121 26.98 2.36 14.73
C LYS A 121 27.90 1.52 13.83
N PRO A 122 28.25 1.97 12.61
CA PRO A 122 29.13 1.21 11.71
C PRO A 122 30.60 1.29 12.15
N LEU A 123 31.41 0.29 11.73
CA LEU A 123 32.87 0.33 11.90
C LEU A 123 33.45 1.55 11.18
N ARG A 124 34.37 2.25 11.84
CA ARG A 124 35.17 3.30 11.20
C ARG A 124 36.41 2.70 10.56
N THR A 125 36.30 2.13 9.36
CA THR A 125 37.49 1.95 8.51
C THR A 125 37.15 1.83 7.02
N GLU A 126 37.79 2.75 6.29
CA GLU A 126 38.33 2.68 4.92
C GLU A 126 37.50 2.12 3.76
N ALA A 127 37.34 2.97 2.75
CA ALA A 127 36.65 2.74 1.49
C ALA A 127 37.19 1.52 0.73
N VAL A 128 36.44 0.42 0.77
CA VAL A 128 36.38 -0.58 -0.30
C VAL A 128 35.18 -0.21 -1.19
N ALA A 129 35.33 -0.36 -2.50
CA ALA A 129 34.55 0.31 -3.53
C ALA A 129 33.03 0.10 -3.41
N ALA A 130 32.26 1.21 -3.41
CA ALA A 130 30.81 1.27 -3.20
C ALA A 130 29.96 0.23 -3.97
N PHE A 131 30.43 -0.20 -5.15
CA PHE A 131 29.74 -1.25 -5.93
C PHE A 131 29.74 -2.62 -5.25
N GLU A 132 30.85 -3.04 -4.64
CA GLU A 132 30.94 -4.38 -4.03
C GLU A 132 30.02 -4.48 -2.81
N GLU A 133 29.94 -3.41 -2.01
CA GLU A 133 29.01 -3.32 -0.88
C GLU A 133 27.55 -3.40 -1.35
N GLU A 134 27.17 -2.61 -2.36
CA GLU A 134 25.82 -2.63 -2.94
C GLU A 134 25.46 -3.99 -3.54
N ALA A 135 26.40 -4.62 -4.26
CA ALA A 135 26.23 -5.96 -4.81
C ALA A 135 26.02 -7.00 -3.71
N GLN A 136 26.78 -6.96 -2.62
CA GLN A 136 26.59 -7.88 -1.49
C GLN A 136 25.23 -7.69 -0.82
N ARG A 137 24.80 -6.45 -0.58
CA ARG A 137 23.47 -6.17 -0.02
C ARG A 137 22.36 -6.69 -0.92
N TYR A 138 22.50 -6.58 -2.23
CA TYR A 138 21.55 -7.17 -3.18
C TYR A 138 21.50 -8.69 -3.06
N LEU A 139 22.65 -9.36 -3.05
CA LEU A 139 22.75 -10.81 -2.93
C LEU A 139 22.29 -11.36 -1.58
N GLN A 140 22.26 -10.53 -0.53
CA GLN A 140 21.79 -10.88 0.81
C GLN A 140 20.30 -10.58 1.04
N GLY A 141 19.60 -9.99 0.06
CA GLY A 141 18.18 -9.64 0.22
C GLY A 141 17.93 -8.31 0.92
N ASP A 142 18.96 -7.49 1.13
CA ASP A 142 18.89 -6.25 1.92
C ASP A 142 18.81 -4.97 1.08
N SER A 143 18.86 -5.09 -0.25
CA SER A 143 18.80 -3.91 -1.12
C SER A 143 17.38 -3.44 -1.37
N CYS A 144 17.15 -2.14 -1.18
CA CYS A 144 15.94 -1.44 -1.64
C CYS A 144 16.23 -0.54 -2.85
N THR A 145 17.48 -0.42 -3.27
CA THR A 145 17.91 0.57 -4.27
C THR A 145 18.76 -0.07 -5.36
N ALA A 146 18.49 -1.33 -5.70
CA ALA A 146 19.27 -2.08 -6.69
C ALA A 146 19.33 -1.38 -8.05
N TYR A 147 18.25 -0.68 -8.40
CA TYR A 147 18.14 0.14 -9.60
C TYR A 147 19.17 1.28 -9.70
N ARG A 148 19.86 1.67 -8.61
CA ARG A 148 20.88 2.74 -8.66
C ARG A 148 22.22 2.28 -9.23
N PHE A 149 22.48 0.98 -9.26
CA PHE A 149 23.77 0.44 -9.68
C PHE A 149 23.69 -0.69 -10.72
N LEU A 150 22.55 -1.36 -10.80
CA LEU A 150 22.22 -2.33 -11.85
C LEU A 150 21.58 -1.65 -13.07
N GLY A 151 21.51 -2.39 -14.18
CA GLY A 151 20.98 -1.91 -15.45
C GLY A 151 21.95 -0.96 -16.16
N ALA A 152 21.40 -0.08 -17.01
CA ALA A 152 22.12 0.96 -17.73
C ALA A 152 22.27 2.24 -16.88
N GLN A 153 23.50 2.56 -16.47
CA GLN A 153 23.83 3.70 -15.61
C GLN A 153 24.83 4.66 -16.30
N PRO A 154 24.69 5.99 -16.13
CA PRO A 154 25.63 6.93 -16.71
C PRO A 154 27.03 6.81 -16.08
N MET A 155 28.07 6.91 -16.91
CA MET A 155 29.47 6.91 -16.45
C MET A 155 29.90 8.29 -15.95
N GLY A 156 29.81 8.48 -14.64
CA GLY A 156 30.20 9.71 -13.95
C GLY A 156 29.30 10.91 -14.27
N ALA A 157 29.58 12.05 -13.64
CA ALA A 157 28.77 13.27 -13.83
C ALA A 157 28.82 13.82 -15.26
N ALA A 158 29.93 13.59 -15.98
CA ALA A 158 30.11 14.02 -17.36
C ALA A 158 29.39 13.11 -18.39
N GLN A 159 28.75 12.02 -17.96
CA GLN A 159 28.04 11.07 -18.81
C GLN A 159 28.87 10.62 -20.03
N ALA A 160 30.15 10.27 -19.79
CA ALA A 160 31.10 9.94 -20.85
C ALA A 160 30.78 8.62 -21.60
N GLY A 161 29.75 7.91 -21.16
CA GLY A 161 29.28 6.63 -21.67
C GLY A 161 28.22 6.04 -20.74
N ILE A 162 27.86 4.80 -20.99
CA ILE A 162 26.89 4.04 -20.19
C ILE A 162 27.55 2.76 -19.69
N ARG A 163 27.44 2.51 -18.38
CA ARG A 163 27.81 1.25 -17.74
C ARG A 163 26.58 0.37 -17.67
N PHE A 164 26.70 -0.85 -18.15
CA PHE A 164 25.67 -1.88 -18.08
C PHE A 164 26.07 -2.92 -17.05
N THR A 165 25.17 -3.22 -16.10
CA THR A 165 25.40 -4.26 -15.08
C THR A 165 24.18 -5.17 -14.98
N VAL A 166 24.38 -6.48 -15.13
CA VAL A 166 23.31 -7.48 -15.01
C VAL A 166 23.74 -8.66 -14.14
N TYR A 167 22.82 -9.19 -13.33
CA TYR A 167 23.05 -10.40 -12.54
C TYR A 167 22.62 -11.64 -13.34
N ALA A 168 23.58 -12.50 -13.68
CA ALA A 168 23.35 -13.72 -14.46
C ALA A 168 24.41 -14.78 -14.09
N PRO A 169 24.40 -15.28 -12.85
CA PRO A 169 25.50 -16.07 -12.30
C PRO A 169 25.71 -17.41 -13.01
N ALA A 170 24.67 -18.04 -13.57
CA ALA A 170 24.77 -19.32 -14.25
C ALA A 170 25.10 -19.20 -15.75
N ALA A 171 25.05 -17.98 -16.31
CA ALA A 171 25.37 -17.75 -17.71
C ALA A 171 26.82 -18.16 -18.02
N LYS A 172 27.01 -18.79 -19.18
CA LYS A 172 28.34 -19.10 -19.72
C LYS A 172 28.99 -17.85 -20.30
N GLN A 173 28.22 -17.04 -21.02
CA GLN A 173 28.65 -15.76 -21.60
C GLN A 173 27.48 -14.78 -21.60
N VAL A 174 27.79 -13.49 -21.42
CA VAL A 174 26.85 -12.39 -21.61
C VAL A 174 27.48 -11.38 -22.56
N GLY A 175 26.73 -10.97 -23.59
CA GLY A 175 27.11 -9.93 -24.51
C GLY A 175 26.08 -8.80 -24.55
N LEU A 176 26.55 -7.55 -24.62
CA LEU A 176 25.69 -6.40 -24.84
C LEU A 176 25.43 -6.21 -26.35
N ILE A 177 24.17 -6.12 -26.74
CA ILE A 177 23.75 -5.79 -28.11
C ILE A 177 22.85 -4.55 -28.09
N GLY A 178 22.94 -3.71 -29.11
CA GLY A 178 22.06 -2.54 -29.22
C GLY A 178 22.19 -1.77 -30.53
N SER A 179 21.38 -0.72 -30.68
CA SER A 179 21.40 0.17 -31.86
C SER A 179 22.80 0.73 -32.15
N PHE A 180 23.52 1.17 -31.11
CA PHE A 180 24.87 1.77 -31.20
C PHE A 180 25.98 0.82 -31.66
N ASN A 181 25.72 -0.49 -31.72
CA ASN A 181 26.70 -1.48 -32.19
C ASN A 181 26.16 -2.39 -33.30
N GLY A 182 25.05 -2.01 -33.93
CA GLY A 182 24.39 -2.79 -34.99
C GLY A 182 23.94 -4.17 -34.51
N TRP A 183 23.53 -4.27 -33.25
CA TRP A 183 23.10 -5.51 -32.58
C TRP A 183 24.17 -6.63 -32.56
N ARG A 184 25.45 -6.26 -32.65
CA ARG A 184 26.58 -7.19 -32.58
C ARG A 184 27.01 -7.37 -31.12
N PRO A 185 27.16 -8.62 -30.62
CA PRO A 185 27.44 -8.86 -29.21
C PRO A 185 28.83 -8.34 -28.81
N GLN A 186 28.86 -7.45 -27.83
CA GLN A 186 30.06 -7.01 -27.13
C GLN A 186 30.22 -7.80 -25.83
N PRO A 187 31.26 -8.62 -25.65
CA PRO A 187 31.41 -9.46 -24.46
C PRO A 187 31.49 -8.64 -23.17
N MET A 188 30.67 -8.99 -22.18
CA MET A 188 30.69 -8.36 -20.86
C MET A 188 31.68 -9.09 -19.94
N LYS A 189 32.25 -8.37 -18.95
CA LYS A 189 33.17 -8.92 -17.95
C LYS A 189 32.37 -9.53 -16.80
N ARG A 190 32.56 -10.82 -16.53
CA ARG A 190 32.02 -11.49 -15.33
C ARG A 190 32.84 -11.14 -14.09
N LEU A 191 32.16 -10.75 -13.03
CA LEU A 191 32.73 -10.53 -11.70
C LEU A 191 32.59 -11.80 -10.84
N PRO A 192 33.43 -11.97 -9.78
CA PRO A 192 33.35 -13.14 -8.89
C PRO A 192 31.98 -13.35 -8.24
N THR A 193 31.25 -12.26 -8.04
CA THR A 193 29.89 -12.22 -7.46
C THR A 193 28.79 -12.68 -8.42
N GLY A 194 29.10 -12.98 -9.69
CA GLY A 194 28.12 -13.42 -10.70
C GLY A 194 27.46 -12.30 -11.50
N PHE A 195 27.81 -11.03 -11.22
CA PHE A 195 27.42 -9.90 -12.04
C PHE A 195 28.28 -9.80 -13.31
N TRP A 196 27.69 -9.28 -14.38
CA TRP A 196 28.35 -8.99 -15.65
C TRP A 196 28.33 -7.49 -15.88
N VAL A 197 29.50 -6.92 -16.22
CA VAL A 197 29.66 -5.47 -16.39
C VAL A 197 30.31 -5.15 -17.73
N LEU A 198 29.83 -4.10 -18.40
CA LEU A 198 30.48 -3.48 -19.56
C LEU A 198 30.29 -1.97 -19.53
N GLU A 199 31.36 -1.23 -19.78
CA GLU A 199 31.33 0.22 -19.97
C GLU A 199 31.41 0.53 -21.47
N SER A 200 30.38 1.19 -22.00
CA SER A 200 30.30 1.57 -23.41
C SER A 200 30.42 3.08 -23.58
N ALA A 201 31.50 3.52 -24.21
CA ALA A 201 31.70 4.92 -24.60
C ALA A 201 30.88 5.32 -25.84
N SER A 202 30.25 4.37 -26.55
CA SER A 202 29.44 4.66 -27.75
C SER A 202 27.93 4.68 -27.49
N ALA A 203 27.46 4.01 -26.43
CA ALA A 203 26.04 4.02 -26.06
C ALA A 203 25.60 5.41 -25.57
N ARG A 204 24.39 5.84 -25.95
CA ARG A 204 23.79 7.14 -25.63
C ARG A 204 22.36 6.97 -25.13
N VAL A 205 21.86 7.99 -24.43
CA VAL A 205 20.43 8.05 -24.05
C VAL A 205 19.55 7.91 -25.29
N GLY A 206 18.50 7.10 -25.20
CA GLY A 206 17.60 6.75 -26.30
C GLY A 206 18.04 5.55 -27.14
N ASP A 207 19.27 5.06 -26.99
CA ASP A 207 19.67 3.82 -27.65
C ASP A 207 18.89 2.62 -27.10
N LEU A 208 18.56 1.70 -28.00
CA LEU A 208 17.92 0.43 -27.68
C LEU A 208 18.97 -0.64 -27.42
N TYR A 209 18.75 -1.49 -26.42
CA TYR A 209 19.68 -2.56 -26.06
C TYR A 209 19.00 -3.79 -25.47
N LYS A 210 19.73 -4.90 -25.49
CA LYS A 210 19.41 -6.19 -24.86
C LYS A 210 20.70 -6.87 -24.37
N TYR A 211 20.55 -7.86 -23.50
CA TYR A 211 21.62 -8.79 -23.17
C TYR A 211 21.46 -10.08 -23.97
N ARG A 212 22.47 -10.42 -24.78
CA ARG A 212 22.58 -11.75 -25.39
C ARG A 212 23.24 -12.69 -24.38
N ILE A 213 22.47 -13.61 -23.83
CA ILE A 213 22.91 -14.54 -22.79
C ILE A 213 23.07 -15.93 -23.38
N THR A 214 24.26 -16.49 -23.26
CA THR A 214 24.55 -17.88 -23.58
C THR A 214 24.46 -18.74 -22.32
N THR A 215 23.56 -19.71 -22.31
CA THR A 215 23.33 -20.62 -21.18
C THR A 215 24.50 -21.59 -20.99
N ALA A 216 24.52 -22.32 -19.87
CA ALA A 216 25.50 -23.38 -19.62
C ALA A 216 25.49 -24.47 -20.72
N GLN A 217 24.32 -24.72 -21.31
CA GLN A 217 24.07 -25.68 -22.38
C GLN A 217 24.50 -25.16 -23.77
N GLY A 218 24.84 -23.88 -23.88
CA GLY A 218 25.36 -23.26 -25.11
C GLY A 218 24.29 -22.61 -25.99
N GLU A 219 23.02 -22.63 -25.60
CA GLU A 219 21.93 -21.90 -26.26
C GLU A 219 22.07 -20.40 -25.99
N SER A 220 21.65 -19.55 -26.93
CA SER A 220 21.75 -18.09 -26.79
C SER A 220 20.41 -17.41 -26.98
N PHE A 221 20.04 -16.54 -26.03
CA PHE A 221 18.78 -15.81 -26.02
C PHE A 221 19.03 -14.32 -25.82
N ASP A 222 18.21 -13.47 -26.45
CA ASP A 222 18.24 -12.03 -26.27
C ASP A 222 17.21 -11.62 -25.21
N ARG A 223 17.70 -11.13 -24.07
CA ARG A 223 16.91 -10.72 -22.91
C ARG A 223 16.81 -9.20 -22.83
N ALA A 224 15.63 -8.69 -22.51
CA ALA A 224 15.46 -7.34 -22.01
C ALA A 224 16.19 -7.17 -20.68
N ASP A 225 16.56 -5.95 -20.33
CA ASP A 225 17.19 -5.65 -19.05
C ASP A 225 16.17 -5.74 -17.91
N PRO A 226 16.37 -6.60 -16.89
CA PRO A 226 15.53 -6.64 -15.70
C PRO A 226 15.41 -5.29 -14.98
N MET A 227 16.39 -4.41 -15.15
CA MET A 227 16.51 -3.10 -14.51
C MET A 227 16.33 -1.95 -15.51
N ALA A 228 15.66 -2.19 -16.64
CA ALA A 228 15.35 -1.14 -17.62
C ALA A 228 14.49 -0.03 -17.00
N PHE A 229 14.85 1.23 -17.25
CA PHE A 229 14.03 2.39 -16.89
C PHE A 229 13.04 2.82 -17.96
N TYR A 230 13.23 2.32 -19.19
CA TYR A 230 12.31 2.50 -20.28
C TYR A 230 12.44 1.33 -21.26
N ALA A 231 11.38 1.08 -22.02
CA ALA A 231 11.30 -0.02 -22.97
C ALA A 231 10.67 0.43 -24.29
N GLU A 232 10.90 -0.32 -25.35
CA GLU A 232 10.18 -0.13 -26.60
C GLU A 232 8.68 -0.39 -26.43
N LYS A 233 7.87 0.31 -27.24
CA LYS A 233 6.44 0.03 -27.33
C LYS A 233 6.21 -1.39 -27.83
N ARG A 234 5.42 -2.14 -27.07
CA ARG A 234 4.95 -3.48 -27.47
C ARG A 234 4.39 -3.48 -28.92
N PRO A 235 4.61 -4.55 -29.69
CA PRO A 235 5.14 -5.86 -29.28
C PRO A 235 6.68 -5.95 -29.25
N ASN A 236 7.40 -4.85 -29.49
CA ASN A 236 8.86 -4.84 -29.37
C ASN A 236 9.30 -4.99 -27.90
N THR A 237 10.55 -5.39 -27.69
CA THR A 237 11.02 -5.88 -26.38
C THR A 237 12.41 -5.39 -25.98
N ALA A 238 13.06 -4.48 -26.73
CA ALA A 238 14.32 -3.93 -26.27
C ALA A 238 14.11 -2.95 -25.12
N SER A 239 15.09 -2.90 -24.24
CA SER A 239 15.22 -1.84 -23.24
C SER A 239 15.77 -0.58 -23.91
N SER A 240 15.36 0.58 -23.44
CA SER A 240 15.87 1.88 -23.91
C SER A 240 16.69 2.52 -22.80
N ILE A 241 17.86 3.05 -23.14
CA ILE A 241 18.70 3.78 -22.19
C ILE A 241 17.99 5.09 -21.84
N TYR A 242 17.63 5.27 -20.57
CA TYR A 242 16.94 6.46 -20.09
C TYR A 242 17.58 6.97 -18.80
N LEU A 243 17.68 8.30 -18.63
CA LEU A 243 18.23 8.93 -17.44
C LEU A 243 17.12 9.61 -16.64
N LEU A 244 16.81 9.08 -15.47
CA LEU A 244 15.73 9.56 -14.60
C LEU A 244 16.02 10.93 -13.95
N SER A 245 17.28 11.38 -13.96
CA SER A 245 17.71 12.65 -13.33
C SER A 245 17.35 13.91 -14.13
N GLN A 246 16.69 13.77 -15.30
CA GLN A 246 16.40 14.91 -16.18
C GLN A 246 15.13 15.69 -15.80
N TYR A 247 14.22 15.10 -15.03
CA TYR A 247 12.98 15.77 -14.60
C TYR A 247 13.20 16.62 -13.35
N VAL A 248 12.60 17.81 -13.31
CA VAL A 248 12.68 18.74 -12.18
C VAL A 248 11.31 18.84 -11.51
N TRP A 249 11.18 18.23 -10.34
CA TRP A 249 9.95 18.21 -9.55
C TRP A 249 9.59 19.56 -8.93
N GLN A 250 8.30 19.85 -8.83
CA GLN A 250 7.73 21.04 -8.19
C GLN A 250 6.81 20.71 -6.99
N ASP A 251 6.82 19.45 -6.55
CA ASP A 251 5.93 18.90 -5.52
C ASP A 251 6.47 19.01 -4.08
N GLN A 252 7.55 19.77 -3.84
CA GLN A 252 8.23 19.82 -2.54
C GLN A 252 7.29 20.20 -1.38
N ALA A 253 6.30 21.06 -1.64
CA ALA A 253 5.28 21.43 -0.65
C ALA A 253 4.39 20.24 -0.26
N TRP A 254 3.95 19.45 -1.25
CA TRP A 254 3.16 18.23 -1.03
C TRP A 254 3.96 17.21 -0.23
N ARG A 255 5.18 16.89 -0.67
CA ARG A 255 6.05 15.91 -0.01
C ARG A 255 6.39 16.30 1.43
N SER A 256 6.62 17.59 1.68
CA SER A 256 6.89 18.08 3.04
C SER A 256 5.68 17.94 3.96
N ALA A 257 4.47 18.12 3.43
CA ALA A 257 3.21 17.95 4.16
C ALA A 257 2.82 16.46 4.35
N HIS A 258 3.35 15.56 3.52
CA HIS A 258 3.01 14.14 3.48
C HIS A 258 4.18 13.21 3.81
N LYS A 259 5.24 13.70 4.47
CA LYS A 259 6.43 12.91 4.80
C LYS A 259 6.21 11.90 5.94
N ASP A 260 5.22 12.13 6.80
CA ASP A 260 5.02 11.38 8.06
C ASP A 260 3.75 10.52 8.01
N ILE A 261 3.57 9.64 8.99
CA ILE A 261 2.44 8.69 9.07
C ILE A 261 1.05 9.31 8.93
N GLY A 262 0.88 10.59 9.30
CA GLY A 262 -0.38 11.32 9.13
C GLY A 262 -0.82 11.50 7.67
N ALA A 263 0.10 11.32 6.71
CA ALA A 263 -0.17 11.32 5.28
C ALA A 263 -1.04 10.15 4.82
N LYS A 264 -1.00 9.02 5.54
CA LYS A 264 -1.71 7.78 5.19
C LYS A 264 -3.24 7.88 5.24
N GLY A 265 -3.78 9.01 5.67
CA GLY A 265 -5.21 9.29 5.52
C GLY A 265 -6.14 8.67 6.55
N PHE A 266 -5.64 8.05 7.64
CA PHE A 266 -6.49 7.39 8.64
C PHE A 266 -7.57 8.31 9.23
N ASP A 267 -7.23 9.58 9.52
CA ASP A 267 -8.15 10.61 10.03
C ASP A 267 -8.46 11.73 9.02
N ARG A 268 -8.23 11.48 7.73
CA ARG A 268 -8.49 12.41 6.62
C ARG A 268 -9.44 11.75 5.61
N PRO A 269 -10.10 12.53 4.74
CA PRO A 269 -10.85 11.93 3.65
C PRO A 269 -9.90 11.21 2.69
N LEU A 270 -10.18 9.93 2.42
CA LEU A 270 -9.50 9.12 1.41
C LEU A 270 -10.57 8.52 0.49
N SER A 271 -10.67 9.09 -0.71
CA SER A 271 -11.55 8.65 -1.79
C SER A 271 -10.70 8.46 -3.05
N ILE A 272 -10.57 7.20 -3.46
CA ILE A 272 -9.67 6.75 -4.52
C ILE A 272 -10.46 6.52 -5.81
N TYR A 273 -10.01 7.17 -6.89
CA TYR A 273 -10.47 6.87 -8.24
C TYR A 273 -9.53 5.83 -8.87
N GLU A 274 -9.99 4.59 -8.97
CA GLU A 274 -9.22 3.51 -9.60
C GLU A 274 -9.39 3.59 -11.12
N VAL A 275 -8.27 3.58 -11.86
CA VAL A 275 -8.22 3.90 -13.29
C VAL A 275 -7.31 2.95 -14.04
N HIS A 276 -7.80 2.41 -15.17
CA HIS A 276 -6.93 1.86 -16.21
C HIS A 276 -6.65 2.93 -17.27
N ALA A 277 -5.40 3.41 -17.30
CA ALA A 277 -4.99 4.55 -18.12
C ALA A 277 -5.31 4.38 -19.62
N GLY A 278 -5.22 3.16 -20.15
CA GLY A 278 -5.43 2.88 -21.57
C GLY A 278 -6.88 2.82 -22.03
N SER A 279 -7.85 2.71 -21.11
CA SER A 279 -9.28 2.55 -21.44
C SER A 279 -10.21 3.53 -20.72
N TRP A 280 -9.67 4.45 -19.92
CA TRP A 280 -10.46 5.55 -19.36
C TRP A 280 -11.08 6.42 -20.47
N ARG A 281 -10.23 6.87 -21.40
CA ARG A 281 -10.59 7.59 -22.63
C ARG A 281 -9.65 7.20 -23.76
N ILE A 282 -10.12 7.28 -25.00
CA ILE A 282 -9.28 7.12 -26.19
C ILE A 282 -9.12 8.48 -26.87
N HIS A 283 -7.89 8.77 -27.32
CA HIS A 283 -7.58 10.03 -27.97
C HIS A 283 -7.73 9.90 -29.49
N GLY A 284 -8.33 10.92 -30.12
CA GLY A 284 -8.46 11.02 -31.57
C GLY A 284 -9.84 10.61 -32.07
N GLU A 285 -10.06 10.81 -33.37
CA GLU A 285 -11.30 10.40 -34.04
C GLU A 285 -11.17 8.98 -34.58
N ARG A 286 -12.32 8.39 -34.93
CA ARG A 286 -12.41 7.02 -35.46
C ARG A 286 -11.45 6.80 -36.63
N GLY A 287 -10.57 5.80 -36.52
CA GLY A 287 -9.54 5.50 -37.53
C GLY A 287 -8.20 6.20 -37.32
N GLY A 288 -8.07 7.04 -36.29
CA GLY A 288 -6.83 7.64 -35.80
C GLY A 288 -6.66 7.50 -34.29
N GLU A 289 -7.36 6.54 -33.67
CA GLU A 289 -7.38 6.32 -32.23
C GLU A 289 -5.99 5.96 -31.68
N ARG A 290 -5.64 6.57 -30.55
CA ARG A 290 -4.46 6.21 -29.76
C ARG A 290 -4.76 6.36 -28.27
N PHE A 291 -3.88 5.79 -27.43
CA PHE A 291 -3.92 6.09 -26.01
C PHE A 291 -3.53 7.54 -25.73
N TYR A 292 -4.10 8.09 -24.65
CA TYR A 292 -3.59 9.32 -24.07
C TYR A 292 -2.16 9.09 -23.56
N THR A 293 -1.33 10.11 -23.71
CA THR A 293 -0.04 10.14 -23.03
C THR A 293 -0.21 10.51 -21.56
N TYR A 294 0.78 10.19 -20.72
CA TYR A 294 0.78 10.60 -19.31
C TYR A 294 0.61 12.11 -19.14
N ALA A 295 1.24 12.91 -20.00
CA ALA A 295 1.11 14.36 -19.95
C ALA A 295 -0.32 14.83 -20.26
N GLU A 296 -0.97 14.24 -21.27
CA GLU A 296 -2.35 14.58 -21.60
C GLU A 296 -3.35 14.07 -20.54
N LEU A 297 -3.05 12.96 -19.87
CA LEU A 297 -3.84 12.52 -18.71
C LEU A 297 -3.76 13.56 -17.58
N ALA A 298 -2.65 14.27 -17.41
CA ALA A 298 -2.52 15.33 -16.40
C ALA A 298 -3.45 16.52 -16.71
N ASP A 299 -3.73 16.77 -17.99
CA ASP A 299 -4.60 17.86 -18.44
C ASP A 299 -6.08 17.43 -18.55
N THR A 300 -6.39 16.14 -18.42
CA THR A 300 -7.75 15.60 -18.61
C THR A 300 -8.26 14.82 -17.40
N LEU A 301 -7.60 13.72 -17.04
CA LEU A 301 -7.99 12.85 -15.93
C LEU A 301 -7.88 13.56 -14.58
N LEU A 302 -6.80 14.32 -14.34
CA LEU A 302 -6.60 15.02 -13.07
C LEU A 302 -7.70 16.07 -12.80
N PRO A 303 -8.03 17.00 -13.72
CA PRO A 303 -9.15 17.91 -13.55
C PRO A 303 -10.47 17.16 -13.28
N TYR A 304 -10.75 16.09 -14.04
CA TYR A 304 -11.94 15.28 -13.84
C TYR A 304 -12.02 14.65 -12.44
N ALA A 305 -10.94 14.03 -11.97
CA ALA A 305 -10.88 13.43 -10.63
C ALA A 305 -11.10 14.48 -9.53
N LYS A 306 -10.45 15.64 -9.66
CA LYS A 306 -10.54 16.74 -8.71
C LYS A 306 -11.94 17.35 -8.66
N GLU A 307 -12.56 17.62 -9.81
CA GLU A 307 -13.92 18.17 -9.90
C GLU A 307 -14.96 17.23 -9.28
N ASN A 308 -14.76 15.92 -9.42
CA ASN A 308 -15.61 14.89 -8.82
C ASN A 308 -15.29 14.57 -7.35
N GLY A 309 -14.38 15.32 -6.72
CA GLY A 309 -14.12 15.24 -5.27
C GLY A 309 -13.28 14.03 -4.83
N PHE A 310 -12.59 13.36 -5.75
CA PHE A 310 -11.60 12.34 -5.39
C PHE A 310 -10.38 12.99 -4.74
N THR A 311 -9.74 12.27 -3.81
CA THR A 311 -8.51 12.73 -3.16
C THR A 311 -7.26 12.04 -3.70
N HIS A 312 -7.42 10.85 -4.30
CA HIS A 312 -6.35 10.06 -4.86
C HIS A 312 -6.77 9.42 -6.19
N ILE A 313 -5.80 9.18 -7.06
CA ILE A 313 -5.93 8.36 -8.26
C ILE A 313 -5.10 7.09 -8.04
N GLU A 314 -5.72 5.91 -8.16
CA GLU A 314 -5.02 4.63 -8.16
C GLU A 314 -4.97 4.11 -9.59
N PHE A 315 -3.77 3.95 -10.13
CA PHE A 315 -3.63 3.33 -11.43
C PHE A 315 -3.51 1.82 -11.29
N LEU A 316 -4.27 1.09 -12.13
CA LEU A 316 -3.91 -0.28 -12.49
C LEU A 316 -2.44 -0.33 -12.97
N PRO A 317 -1.79 -1.52 -12.96
CA PRO A 317 -0.34 -1.58 -13.06
C PRO A 317 0.25 -0.86 -14.28
N LEU A 318 1.19 0.05 -14.00
CA LEU A 318 1.86 0.86 -15.03
C LEU A 318 3.22 0.30 -15.45
N ALA A 319 3.72 -0.73 -14.77
CA ALA A 319 4.95 -1.41 -15.17
C ALA A 319 4.80 -2.04 -16.56
N GLU A 320 5.88 -2.07 -17.34
CA GLU A 320 5.82 -2.51 -18.74
C GLU A 320 5.36 -3.97 -18.86
N HIS A 321 4.40 -4.21 -19.74
CA HIS A 321 3.73 -5.50 -19.92
C HIS A 321 3.44 -5.72 -21.41
N PRO A 322 3.50 -6.96 -21.93
CA PRO A 322 3.38 -7.21 -23.37
C PRO A 322 1.94 -7.20 -23.89
N LEU A 323 0.96 -7.48 -23.03
CA LEU A 323 -0.42 -7.75 -23.42
C LEU A 323 -1.39 -6.76 -22.77
N ASP A 324 -2.16 -6.00 -23.54
CA ASP A 324 -3.15 -5.06 -22.98
C ASP A 324 -4.24 -5.76 -22.17
N ALA A 325 -4.67 -6.93 -22.63
CA ALA A 325 -5.71 -7.72 -22.00
C ALA A 325 -5.29 -8.30 -20.62
N SER A 326 -4.01 -8.21 -20.25
CA SER A 326 -3.60 -8.50 -18.87
C SER A 326 -3.84 -7.34 -17.91
N TRP A 327 -4.27 -6.18 -18.43
CA TRP A 327 -4.54 -4.93 -17.71
C TRP A 327 -3.32 -4.37 -16.95
N GLY A 328 -2.13 -4.92 -17.23
CA GLY A 328 -0.89 -4.61 -16.54
C GLY A 328 -0.43 -5.67 -15.53
N TYR A 329 -1.30 -6.59 -15.11
CA TYR A 329 -0.99 -7.57 -14.06
C TYR A 329 0.07 -8.61 -14.45
N GLN A 330 0.36 -8.73 -15.76
CA GLN A 330 1.40 -9.62 -16.28
C GLN A 330 2.62 -8.81 -16.73
N MET A 331 3.45 -8.41 -15.78
CA MET A 331 4.61 -7.55 -16.01
C MET A 331 5.76 -8.27 -16.72
N SER A 332 6.39 -7.56 -17.65
CA SER A 332 7.68 -7.91 -18.30
C SER A 332 8.87 -7.19 -17.66
N SER A 333 8.67 -5.97 -17.16
CA SER A 333 9.71 -5.15 -16.52
C SER A 333 9.13 -4.33 -15.37
N CYS A 334 9.69 -4.50 -14.17
CA CYS A 334 9.19 -3.87 -12.95
C CYS A 334 9.63 -2.40 -12.78
N PHE A 335 10.63 -1.95 -13.56
CA PHE A 335 11.29 -0.64 -13.40
C PHE A 335 11.03 0.31 -14.57
N SER A 336 10.23 -0.11 -15.56
CA SER A 336 9.85 0.71 -16.71
C SER A 336 8.36 1.05 -16.62
N PRO A 337 7.96 2.33 -16.56
CA PRO A 337 6.59 2.69 -16.89
C PRO A 337 6.31 2.32 -18.35
N THR A 338 5.11 1.82 -18.61
CA THR A 338 4.74 1.34 -19.94
C THR A 338 4.83 2.46 -20.95
N SER A 339 5.57 2.19 -22.02
CA SER A 339 5.79 3.10 -23.15
C SER A 339 4.52 3.39 -23.97
N ARG A 340 3.41 2.68 -23.69
CA ARG A 340 2.09 2.93 -24.30
C ARG A 340 1.63 4.37 -24.16
N TYR A 341 1.92 4.98 -23.01
CA TYR A 341 1.46 6.32 -22.63
C TYR A 341 2.59 7.36 -22.70
N GLY A 342 3.72 7.03 -23.32
CA GLY A 342 4.86 7.94 -23.52
C GLY A 342 6.04 7.64 -22.59
N GLU A 343 6.90 8.65 -22.42
CA GLU A 343 8.18 8.51 -21.73
C GLU A 343 8.04 8.65 -20.20
N PRO A 344 9.03 8.14 -19.42
CA PRO A 344 9.09 8.30 -17.96
C PRO A 344 8.86 9.72 -17.45
N ALA A 345 9.42 10.74 -18.12
CA ALA A 345 9.21 12.14 -17.72
C ALA A 345 7.74 12.58 -17.82
N GLY A 346 6.95 11.99 -18.73
CA GLY A 346 5.51 12.25 -18.82
C GLY A 346 4.77 11.75 -17.58
N LEU A 347 5.14 10.59 -17.04
CA LEU A 347 4.56 10.08 -15.80
C LEU A 347 5.00 10.92 -14.58
N MET A 348 6.27 11.33 -14.53
CA MET A 348 6.75 12.25 -13.50
C MET A 348 5.95 13.57 -13.53
N TYR A 349 5.71 14.12 -14.73
CA TYR A 349 4.87 15.30 -14.91
C TYR A 349 3.44 15.08 -14.41
N PHE A 350 2.82 13.95 -14.73
CA PHE A 350 1.47 13.62 -14.22
C PHE A 350 1.43 13.65 -12.69
N VAL A 351 2.34 12.93 -12.03
CA VAL A 351 2.38 12.85 -10.56
C VAL A 351 2.66 14.21 -9.94
N ASP A 352 3.60 14.97 -10.50
CA ASP A 352 3.94 16.33 -10.03
C ASP A 352 2.73 17.27 -10.11
N ARG A 353 1.97 17.20 -11.21
CA ARG A 353 0.73 17.97 -11.37
C ARG A 353 -0.34 17.54 -10.37
N CYS A 354 -0.52 16.24 -10.13
CA CYS A 354 -1.42 15.74 -9.09
C CYS A 354 -1.06 16.33 -7.71
N HIS A 355 0.22 16.30 -7.34
CA HIS A 355 0.70 16.83 -6.05
C HIS A 355 0.48 18.34 -5.91
N GLN A 356 0.74 19.11 -6.97
CA GLN A 356 0.48 20.55 -7.00
C GLN A 356 -1.02 20.86 -6.84
N GLU A 357 -1.89 19.98 -7.35
CA GLU A 357 -3.35 20.08 -7.23
C GLU A 357 -3.92 19.37 -5.99
N LYS A 358 -3.04 18.86 -5.11
CA LYS A 358 -3.36 18.16 -3.86
C LYS A 358 -4.12 16.84 -4.04
N ILE A 359 -3.83 16.12 -5.11
CA ILE A 359 -4.31 14.77 -5.38
C ILE A 359 -3.14 13.80 -5.21
N GLY A 360 -3.33 12.74 -4.43
CA GLY A 360 -2.31 11.70 -4.28
C GLY A 360 -2.39 10.65 -5.41
N VAL A 361 -1.30 9.93 -5.64
CA VAL A 361 -1.22 8.90 -6.69
C VAL A 361 -0.78 7.56 -6.09
N ILE A 362 -1.56 6.51 -6.35
CA ILE A 362 -1.31 5.14 -5.88
C ILE A 362 -1.05 4.25 -7.09
N LEU A 363 -0.11 3.31 -6.95
CA LEU A 363 0.19 2.32 -7.97
C LEU A 363 -0.31 0.95 -7.54
N ASP A 364 -1.07 0.30 -8.38
CA ASP A 364 -1.26 -1.14 -8.27
C ASP A 364 0.00 -1.88 -8.78
N PHE A 365 0.51 -2.81 -7.98
CA PHE A 365 1.73 -3.55 -8.26
C PHE A 365 1.55 -5.04 -7.95
N VAL A 366 2.11 -5.89 -8.80
CA VAL A 366 2.00 -7.36 -8.68
C VAL A 366 3.32 -7.97 -8.21
N PRO A 367 3.52 -8.13 -6.89
CA PRO A 367 4.76 -8.71 -6.37
C PRO A 367 4.83 -10.23 -6.50
N ALA A 368 3.73 -10.93 -6.80
CA ALA A 368 3.68 -12.39 -6.73
C ALA A 368 4.32 -13.07 -7.95
N HIS A 369 4.09 -12.57 -9.16
CA HIS A 369 4.42 -13.26 -10.39
C HIS A 369 4.83 -12.32 -11.53
N PHE A 370 5.36 -12.90 -12.61
CA PHE A 370 5.78 -12.22 -13.83
C PHE A 370 5.54 -13.12 -15.07
N ILE A 371 5.67 -12.57 -16.28
CA ILE A 371 5.38 -13.29 -17.52
C ILE A 371 6.32 -14.49 -17.80
N PRO A 372 5.83 -15.53 -18.49
CA PRO A 372 6.67 -16.66 -18.91
C PRO A 372 7.52 -16.38 -20.18
N ASP A 373 7.43 -15.18 -20.77
CA ASP A 373 8.14 -14.90 -22.01
C ASP A 373 9.66 -14.90 -21.83
N PHE A 374 10.36 -15.67 -22.67
CA PHE A 374 11.82 -15.82 -22.64
C PHE A 374 12.61 -14.54 -22.94
N TYR A 375 12.00 -13.43 -23.37
CA TYR A 375 12.75 -12.17 -23.44
C TYR A 375 12.84 -11.47 -22.07
N ALA A 376 12.01 -11.85 -21.10
CA ALA A 376 11.96 -11.30 -19.76
C ALA A 376 12.69 -12.22 -18.75
N LEU A 377 12.15 -12.39 -17.54
CA LEU A 377 12.86 -12.99 -16.40
C LEU A 377 12.87 -14.53 -16.36
N GLN A 378 11.97 -15.22 -17.07
CA GLN A 378 11.88 -16.69 -16.96
C GLN A 378 13.17 -17.34 -17.48
N GLN A 379 13.78 -18.18 -16.66
CA GLN A 379 15.04 -18.86 -16.94
C GLN A 379 16.12 -17.92 -17.47
N PHE A 380 16.21 -16.72 -16.88
CA PHE A 380 16.94 -15.58 -17.42
C PHE A 380 18.36 -15.92 -17.91
N ASP A 381 19.12 -16.66 -17.09
CA ASP A 381 20.51 -17.05 -17.38
C ASP A 381 20.68 -18.53 -17.80
N GLY A 382 19.57 -19.21 -18.08
CA GLY A 382 19.50 -20.65 -18.37
C GLY A 382 19.23 -21.53 -17.14
N SER A 383 19.26 -20.96 -15.93
CA SER A 383 18.76 -21.59 -14.69
C SER A 383 17.47 -20.93 -14.23
N CYS A 384 16.76 -21.51 -13.26
CA CYS A 384 15.62 -20.84 -12.65
C CYS A 384 16.13 -19.74 -11.71
N LEU A 385 16.45 -18.56 -12.25
CA LEU A 385 17.12 -17.50 -11.51
C LEU A 385 16.16 -16.74 -10.59
N TYR A 386 14.96 -16.43 -11.07
CA TYR A 386 13.95 -15.64 -10.35
C TYR A 386 12.82 -16.50 -9.80
N GLU A 387 12.61 -17.67 -10.40
CA GLU A 387 11.54 -18.61 -10.17
C GLU A 387 12.02 -19.90 -9.53
N SER A 388 11.11 -20.73 -9.00
CA SER A 388 11.48 -21.96 -8.32
C SER A 388 12.05 -23.02 -9.28
N GLU A 389 13.05 -23.77 -8.82
CA GLU A 389 13.53 -24.97 -9.51
C GLU A 389 12.47 -26.08 -9.50
N GLN A 390 11.55 -26.07 -8.52
CA GLN A 390 10.46 -27.03 -8.42
C GLN A 390 9.30 -26.62 -9.33
N ALA A 391 8.95 -27.47 -10.30
CA ALA A 391 7.98 -27.15 -11.34
C ALA A 391 6.55 -26.91 -10.81
N ASP A 392 6.17 -27.59 -9.73
CA ASP A 392 4.87 -27.47 -9.07
C ASP A 392 4.68 -26.14 -8.34
N ALA A 393 5.77 -25.56 -7.82
CA ALA A 393 5.81 -24.25 -7.18
C ALA A 393 6.10 -23.08 -8.14
N ARG A 394 6.45 -23.37 -9.41
CA ARG A 394 6.90 -22.35 -10.38
C ARG A 394 5.77 -21.58 -11.05
N TYR A 395 4.69 -22.26 -11.41
CA TYR A 395 3.66 -21.67 -12.27
C TYR A 395 2.37 -21.36 -11.51
N SER A 396 1.80 -20.20 -11.81
CA SER A 396 0.48 -19.80 -11.34
C SER A 396 -0.63 -20.42 -12.17
N GLU A 397 -1.84 -20.42 -11.62
CA GLU A 397 -3.09 -20.75 -12.29
C GLU A 397 -3.40 -19.83 -13.49
N TRP A 398 -2.83 -18.63 -13.51
CA TRP A 398 -2.96 -17.66 -14.60
C TRP A 398 -1.98 -17.88 -15.76
N GLY A 399 -1.21 -18.97 -15.73
CA GLY A 399 -0.20 -19.25 -16.75
C GLY A 399 1.03 -18.36 -16.67
N THR A 400 1.33 -17.81 -15.50
CA THR A 400 2.51 -16.96 -15.24
C THR A 400 3.52 -17.66 -14.33
N VAL A 401 4.64 -17.00 -14.03
CA VAL A 401 5.73 -17.56 -13.24
C VAL A 401 5.83 -16.84 -11.89
N TYR A 402 5.83 -17.58 -10.79
CA TYR A 402 6.00 -17.03 -9.44
C TYR A 402 7.44 -16.60 -9.18
N PHE A 403 7.59 -15.48 -8.46
CA PHE A 403 8.87 -15.13 -7.83
C PHE A 403 9.17 -16.10 -6.69
N ASP A 404 10.42 -16.56 -6.62
CA ASP A 404 10.90 -17.44 -5.56
C ASP A 404 11.57 -16.62 -4.43
N PHE A 405 10.77 -16.27 -3.42
CA PHE A 405 11.23 -15.50 -2.27
C PHE A 405 12.14 -16.27 -1.30
N THR A 406 12.43 -17.56 -1.56
CA THR A 406 13.51 -18.25 -0.85
C THR A 406 14.89 -17.75 -1.28
N LYS A 407 14.98 -17.06 -2.42
CA LYS A 407 16.21 -16.51 -2.99
C LYS A 407 16.38 -15.04 -2.59
N PRO A 408 17.44 -14.68 -1.84
CA PRO A 408 17.59 -13.32 -1.34
C PRO A 408 17.71 -12.25 -2.44
N HIS A 409 18.35 -12.54 -3.57
CA HIS A 409 18.41 -11.58 -4.68
C HIS A 409 17.04 -11.27 -5.31
N VAL A 410 16.10 -12.22 -5.26
CA VAL A 410 14.70 -12.03 -5.72
C VAL A 410 13.97 -11.09 -4.78
N VAL A 411 14.17 -11.25 -3.46
CA VAL A 411 13.66 -10.32 -2.44
C VAL A 411 14.18 -8.91 -2.72
N SER A 412 15.49 -8.74 -2.91
CA SER A 412 16.08 -7.44 -3.25
C SER A 412 15.52 -6.86 -4.55
N TYR A 413 15.31 -7.69 -5.57
CA TYR A 413 14.77 -7.28 -6.86
C TYR A 413 13.36 -6.69 -6.71
N VAL A 414 12.42 -7.45 -6.15
CA VAL A 414 11.01 -7.00 -6.01
C VAL A 414 10.89 -5.85 -5.01
N LYS A 415 11.61 -5.91 -3.88
CA LYS A 415 11.66 -4.81 -2.91
C LYS A 415 12.20 -3.51 -3.52
N SER A 416 13.23 -3.61 -4.37
CA SER A 416 13.76 -2.45 -5.09
C SER A 416 12.78 -1.91 -6.12
N ALA A 417 11.96 -2.76 -6.76
CA ALA A 417 10.92 -2.31 -7.67
C ALA A 417 9.84 -1.51 -6.93
N LEU A 418 9.42 -1.95 -5.75
CA LEU A 418 8.47 -1.22 -4.93
C LEU A 418 9.03 0.14 -4.46
N ASP A 419 10.27 0.16 -3.95
CA ASP A 419 10.93 1.42 -3.57
C ASP A 419 11.13 2.37 -4.76
N PHE A 420 11.33 1.84 -5.95
CA PHE A 420 11.55 2.61 -7.17
C PHE A 420 10.35 3.51 -7.48
N TRP A 421 9.12 2.99 -7.45
CA TRP A 421 7.92 3.78 -7.72
C TRP A 421 7.69 4.89 -6.67
N LEU A 422 7.94 4.60 -5.39
CA LEU A 422 7.85 5.59 -4.31
C LEU A 422 8.96 6.65 -4.38
N THR A 423 10.19 6.25 -4.70
CA THR A 423 11.37 7.12 -4.65
C THR A 423 11.55 7.94 -5.92
N VAL A 424 11.39 7.32 -7.09
CA VAL A 424 11.71 7.92 -8.39
C VAL A 424 10.52 8.66 -8.97
N TYR A 425 9.32 8.09 -8.85
CA TYR A 425 8.08 8.67 -9.38
C TYR A 425 7.22 9.34 -8.32
N HIS A 426 7.66 9.36 -7.06
CA HIS A 426 6.97 10.01 -5.94
C HIS A 426 5.54 9.51 -5.69
N PHE A 427 5.20 8.27 -6.05
CA PHE A 427 3.88 7.72 -5.71
C PHE A 427 3.63 7.76 -4.18
N ASP A 428 2.40 8.08 -3.78
CA ASP A 428 1.98 8.20 -2.38
C ASP A 428 1.55 6.85 -1.77
N GLY A 429 1.45 5.81 -2.58
CA GLY A 429 1.15 4.47 -2.09
C GLY A 429 1.28 3.38 -3.14
N ILE A 430 1.29 2.14 -2.66
CA ILE A 430 1.26 0.95 -3.49
C ILE A 430 0.17 0.02 -2.99
N ARG A 431 -0.71 -0.43 -3.90
CA ARG A 431 -1.63 -1.54 -3.68
C ARG A 431 -0.98 -2.83 -4.18
N TYR A 432 -0.96 -3.85 -3.35
CA TYR A 432 -0.45 -5.17 -3.72
C TYR A 432 -1.66 -6.02 -4.14
N ASP A 433 -1.60 -6.51 -5.37
CA ASP A 433 -2.57 -7.45 -5.89
C ASP A 433 -2.33 -8.88 -5.40
N ALA A 434 -3.42 -9.63 -5.22
CA ALA A 434 -3.46 -11.05 -4.92
C ALA A 434 -2.54 -11.47 -3.75
N VAL A 435 -2.60 -10.74 -2.62
CA VAL A 435 -1.69 -10.95 -1.48
C VAL A 435 -1.83 -12.37 -0.91
N SER A 436 -3.00 -13.01 -1.04
CA SER A 436 -3.20 -14.41 -0.64
C SER A 436 -2.18 -15.37 -1.29
N ASN A 437 -1.72 -15.12 -2.52
CA ASN A 437 -0.70 -15.90 -3.22
C ASN A 437 0.72 -15.74 -2.62
N LEU A 438 0.95 -14.68 -1.87
CA LEU A 438 2.16 -14.50 -1.06
C LEU A 438 2.03 -15.13 0.34
N LEU A 439 0.81 -15.34 0.83
CA LEU A 439 0.54 -15.88 2.16
C LEU A 439 0.42 -17.40 2.18
N TYR A 440 -0.13 -17.97 1.12
CA TYR A 440 -0.44 -19.39 1.00
C TYR A 440 0.05 -19.96 -0.32
N VAL A 441 0.32 -21.26 -0.34
CA VAL A 441 0.77 -21.95 -1.55
C VAL A 441 -0.33 -21.86 -2.61
N LYS A 442 -0.05 -21.14 -3.72
CA LYS A 442 -1.03 -20.85 -4.79
C LYS A 442 -2.31 -20.16 -4.30
N GLY A 443 -2.21 -19.36 -3.24
CA GLY A 443 -3.35 -18.65 -2.67
C GLY A 443 -4.33 -19.53 -1.89
N CYS A 444 -4.07 -20.84 -1.77
CA CYS A 444 -4.97 -21.78 -1.12
C CYS A 444 -4.52 -22.10 0.31
N GLU A 445 -5.31 -21.74 1.30
CA GLU A 445 -5.00 -21.97 2.71
C GLU A 445 -4.84 -23.47 3.05
N GLU A 446 -5.60 -24.34 2.37
CA GLU A 446 -5.57 -25.79 2.56
C GLU A 446 -4.25 -26.42 2.09
N LEU A 447 -3.54 -25.75 1.18
CA LEU A 447 -2.22 -26.17 0.71
C LEU A 447 -1.08 -25.71 1.64
N GLY A 448 -1.40 -24.92 2.66
CA GLY A 448 -0.47 -24.46 3.68
C GLY A 448 0.12 -23.08 3.41
N ARG A 449 0.79 -22.55 4.44
CA ARG A 449 1.38 -21.21 4.45
C ARG A 449 2.64 -21.16 3.57
N HIS A 450 2.79 -20.06 2.85
CA HIS A 450 4.00 -19.74 2.10
C HIS A 450 4.94 -18.88 2.95
N GLU A 451 5.74 -19.51 3.81
CA GLU A 451 6.59 -18.81 4.79
C GLU A 451 7.59 -17.83 4.15
N ALA A 452 8.11 -18.14 2.96
CA ALA A 452 9.01 -17.23 2.23
C ALA A 452 8.30 -15.96 1.75
N GLY A 453 7.07 -16.09 1.22
CA GLY A 453 6.23 -14.95 0.83
C GLY A 453 5.81 -14.10 2.04
N ILE A 454 5.44 -14.72 3.17
CA ILE A 454 5.15 -14.01 4.43
C ILE A 454 6.39 -13.24 4.92
N TRP A 455 7.56 -13.86 4.87
CA TRP A 455 8.82 -13.20 5.24
C TRP A 455 9.12 -12.02 4.29
N PHE A 456 8.93 -12.20 2.97
CA PHE A 456 9.09 -11.15 1.98
C PHE A 456 8.17 -9.95 2.29
N LEU A 457 6.88 -10.19 2.56
CA LEU A 457 5.94 -9.13 2.90
C LEU A 457 6.39 -8.35 4.14
N LYS A 458 6.73 -9.05 5.23
CA LYS A 458 7.17 -8.42 6.48
C LYS A 458 8.48 -7.64 6.31
N ASN A 459 9.47 -8.23 5.64
CA ASN A 459 10.77 -7.60 5.39
C ASN A 459 10.60 -6.34 4.54
N THR A 460 9.89 -6.47 3.43
CA THR A 460 9.70 -5.41 2.43
C THR A 460 8.87 -4.27 3.00
N ASN A 461 7.69 -4.56 3.57
CA ASN A 461 6.82 -3.51 4.10
C ASN A 461 7.49 -2.75 5.24
N TYR A 462 8.23 -3.44 6.13
CA TYR A 462 8.98 -2.77 7.18
C TYR A 462 10.01 -1.78 6.61
N GLN A 463 10.82 -2.22 5.64
CA GLN A 463 11.85 -1.38 5.01
C GLN A 463 11.25 -0.20 4.25
N LEU A 464 10.17 -0.41 3.50
CA LEU A 464 9.47 0.65 2.78
C LEU A 464 8.87 1.67 3.76
N GLN A 465 8.28 1.25 4.87
CA GLN A 465 7.74 2.16 5.88
C GLN A 465 8.83 2.99 6.58
N GLN A 466 10.03 2.45 6.79
CA GLN A 466 11.14 3.24 7.34
C GLN A 466 11.63 4.30 6.35
N ARG A 467 11.63 3.98 5.05
CA ARG A 467 12.12 4.87 3.98
C ARG A 467 11.09 5.90 3.55
N HIS A 468 9.82 5.52 3.55
CA HIS A 468 8.67 6.29 3.08
C HIS A 468 7.54 6.27 4.12
N PRO A 469 7.71 6.88 5.30
CA PRO A 469 6.75 6.77 6.39
C PRO A 469 5.37 7.37 6.09
N GLY A 470 5.27 8.25 5.09
CA GLY A 470 4.00 8.78 4.60
C GLY A 470 3.31 7.97 3.50
N ALA A 471 4.01 7.03 2.85
CA ALA A 471 3.43 6.24 1.78
C ALA A 471 2.50 5.13 2.30
N MET A 472 1.37 4.92 1.63
CA MET A 472 0.39 3.88 1.97
C MET A 472 0.78 2.54 1.35
N LEU A 473 0.73 1.46 2.13
CA LEU A 473 0.76 0.10 1.60
C LEU A 473 -0.62 -0.53 1.75
N ILE A 474 -1.24 -0.95 0.65
CA ILE A 474 -2.61 -1.45 0.61
C ILE A 474 -2.59 -2.92 0.17
N ALA A 475 -3.29 -3.80 0.90
CA ALA A 475 -3.41 -5.20 0.55
C ALA A 475 -4.79 -5.52 -0.05
N GLU A 476 -4.80 -6.18 -1.20
CA GLU A 476 -5.93 -7.02 -1.59
C GLU A 476 -5.75 -8.42 -1.02
N ASP A 477 -6.26 -8.52 0.22
CA ASP A 477 -6.42 -9.68 1.09
C ASP A 477 -7.69 -10.53 0.92
N SER A 478 -7.77 -11.54 0.05
CA SER A 478 -8.97 -12.38 -0.04
C SER A 478 -9.08 -13.51 1.01
N SER A 479 -8.05 -13.71 1.84
CA SER A 479 -8.07 -14.71 2.91
C SER A 479 -8.47 -14.15 4.29
N LEU A 480 -8.57 -15.06 5.27
CA LEU A 480 -8.78 -14.74 6.69
C LEU A 480 -7.46 -14.56 7.48
N PHE A 481 -6.34 -14.30 6.79
CA PHE A 481 -5.06 -14.11 7.45
C PHE A 481 -5.16 -12.96 8.47
N ALA A 482 -4.77 -13.23 9.72
CA ALA A 482 -4.88 -12.25 10.78
C ALA A 482 -3.77 -11.18 10.70
N LYS A 483 -4.08 -9.97 11.19
CA LYS A 483 -3.09 -8.88 11.36
C LYS A 483 -2.46 -8.43 10.04
N VAL A 484 -3.23 -8.39 8.95
CA VAL A 484 -2.74 -7.86 7.66
C VAL A 484 -2.30 -6.41 7.83
N THR A 485 -3.12 -5.61 8.50
CA THR A 485 -2.89 -4.18 8.69
C THR A 485 -2.17 -3.80 10.00
N ALA A 486 -1.67 -4.79 10.75
CA ALA A 486 -0.91 -4.50 11.97
C ALA A 486 0.58 -4.28 11.65
N PRO A 487 1.29 -3.44 12.44
CA PRO A 487 2.73 -3.24 12.26
C PRO A 487 3.52 -4.55 12.38
N VAL A 488 4.61 -4.66 11.62
CA VAL A 488 5.50 -5.84 11.63
C VAL A 488 6.05 -6.11 13.04
N ALA A 489 6.37 -5.06 13.80
CA ALA A 489 6.84 -5.16 15.19
C ALA A 489 5.84 -5.85 16.15
N TYR A 490 4.55 -5.90 15.80
CA TYR A 490 3.50 -6.60 16.56
C TYR A 490 3.03 -7.90 15.90
N GLY A 491 3.83 -8.42 14.97
CA GLY A 491 3.62 -9.68 14.26
C GLY A 491 2.72 -9.58 13.03
N GLY A 492 2.29 -8.38 12.63
CA GLY A 492 1.49 -8.17 11.42
C GLY A 492 2.32 -8.15 10.13
N LEU A 493 1.64 -7.93 9.01
CA LEU A 493 2.27 -7.85 7.68
C LEU A 493 2.74 -6.43 7.33
N GLY A 494 2.36 -5.42 8.11
CA GLY A 494 2.78 -4.04 7.88
C GLY A 494 2.07 -3.34 6.74
N PHE A 495 0.88 -3.79 6.33
CA PHE A 495 0.02 -2.98 5.47
C PHE A 495 -0.68 -1.89 6.29
N ASP A 496 -1.06 -0.80 5.62
CA ASP A 496 -1.83 0.29 6.20
C ASP A 496 -3.33 0.12 5.98
N TYR A 497 -3.70 -0.48 4.84
CA TYR A 497 -5.08 -0.79 4.51
C TYR A 497 -5.22 -2.22 3.98
N LYS A 498 -6.40 -2.81 4.22
CA LYS A 498 -6.87 -4.04 3.56
C LYS A 498 -8.19 -3.75 2.85
N TRP A 499 -8.37 -4.24 1.63
CA TRP A 499 -9.66 -4.20 0.95
C TRP A 499 -10.70 -5.06 1.71
N ASP A 500 -11.86 -4.49 2.01
CA ASP A 500 -13.00 -5.18 2.63
C ASP A 500 -13.81 -5.93 1.57
N LEU A 501 -13.21 -7.00 1.04
CA LEU A 501 -13.83 -7.85 0.03
C LEU A 501 -15.08 -8.58 0.55
N GLY A 502 -15.13 -8.85 1.86
CA GLY A 502 -16.31 -9.42 2.51
C GLY A 502 -17.50 -8.47 2.42
N TRP A 503 -17.33 -7.21 2.85
CA TRP A 503 -18.36 -6.18 2.73
C TRP A 503 -18.84 -6.00 1.29
N MET A 504 -17.91 -5.90 0.35
CA MET A 504 -18.21 -5.70 -1.06
C MET A 504 -19.12 -6.84 -1.57
N ASN A 505 -18.69 -8.09 -1.37
CA ASN A 505 -19.43 -9.27 -1.84
C ASN A 505 -20.80 -9.39 -1.19
N GLU A 506 -20.88 -9.28 0.15
CA GLU A 506 -22.12 -9.47 0.89
C GLU A 506 -23.14 -8.36 0.60
N THR A 507 -22.67 -7.10 0.47
CA THR A 507 -23.53 -5.95 0.15
C THR A 507 -24.11 -6.07 -1.26
N LEU A 508 -23.29 -6.41 -2.26
CA LEU A 508 -23.76 -6.59 -3.64
C LEU A 508 -24.72 -7.78 -3.76
N ARG A 509 -24.44 -8.90 -3.08
CA ARG A 509 -25.35 -10.05 -3.00
C ARG A 509 -26.69 -9.67 -2.37
N TYR A 510 -26.67 -8.89 -1.29
CA TYR A 510 -27.89 -8.40 -0.63
C TYR A 510 -28.75 -7.56 -1.58
N LEU A 511 -28.14 -6.66 -2.36
CA LEU A 511 -28.85 -5.79 -3.31
C LEU A 511 -29.32 -6.52 -4.58
N ALA A 512 -28.69 -7.64 -4.95
CA ALA A 512 -29.17 -8.50 -6.02
C ALA A 512 -30.46 -9.27 -5.66
N LEU A 513 -30.81 -9.36 -4.37
CA LEU A 513 -32.03 -10.04 -3.94
C LEU A 513 -33.29 -9.21 -4.23
N PRO A 514 -34.42 -9.87 -4.58
CA PRO A 514 -35.72 -9.23 -4.55
C PRO A 514 -36.01 -8.67 -3.14
N PRO A 515 -36.63 -7.48 -3.01
CA PRO A 515 -36.89 -6.83 -1.72
C PRO A 515 -37.63 -7.71 -0.71
N ALA A 516 -38.55 -8.55 -1.18
CA ALA A 516 -39.30 -9.47 -0.32
C ALA A 516 -38.43 -10.53 0.39
N ARG A 517 -37.18 -10.76 -0.06
CA ARG A 517 -36.22 -11.70 0.54
C ARG A 517 -35.17 -11.03 1.40
N ARG A 518 -34.99 -9.71 1.28
CA ARG A 518 -33.93 -8.96 1.95
C ARG A 518 -34.03 -8.99 3.48
N GLU A 519 -35.24 -9.08 4.03
CA GLU A 519 -35.42 -9.20 5.49
C GLU A 519 -34.81 -10.50 6.04
N GLN A 520 -34.96 -11.62 5.30
CA GLN A 520 -34.41 -12.92 5.69
C GLN A 520 -32.88 -12.96 5.59
N GLU A 521 -32.33 -12.18 4.66
CA GLU A 521 -30.89 -12.10 4.38
C GLU A 521 -30.25 -10.82 4.95
N ARG A 522 -30.92 -10.18 5.92
CA ARG A 522 -30.46 -8.94 6.58
C ARG A 522 -29.04 -9.04 7.13
N ALA A 523 -28.66 -10.23 7.58
CA ALA A 523 -27.32 -10.51 8.09
C ALA A 523 -26.21 -10.21 7.07
N LEU A 524 -26.45 -10.41 5.76
CA LEU A 524 -25.46 -10.08 4.72
C LEU A 524 -25.07 -8.60 4.75
N PHE A 525 -25.98 -7.71 5.10
CA PHE A 525 -25.71 -6.28 5.13
C PHE A 525 -25.01 -5.84 6.44
N GLU A 526 -25.33 -6.49 7.56
CA GLU A 526 -24.82 -6.12 8.89
C GLU A 526 -23.51 -6.82 9.26
N HIS A 527 -23.21 -7.98 8.65
CA HIS A 527 -22.10 -8.85 9.02
C HIS A 527 -20.74 -8.12 8.94
N ALA A 528 -20.54 -7.33 7.88
CA ALA A 528 -19.33 -6.57 7.67
C ALA A 528 -18.90 -5.69 8.87
N MET A 529 -19.85 -5.09 9.60
CA MET A 529 -19.52 -4.28 10.78
C MET A 529 -19.09 -5.09 12.01
N ARG A 530 -19.29 -6.42 12.02
CA ARG A 530 -18.89 -7.29 13.14
C ARG A 530 -17.38 -7.53 13.16
N TYR A 531 -16.75 -7.63 11.99
CA TYR A 531 -15.30 -7.81 11.88
C TYR A 531 -14.55 -6.54 11.47
N PHE A 532 -15.25 -5.46 11.09
CA PHE A 532 -14.63 -4.24 10.59
C PHE A 532 -13.46 -3.71 11.45
N TYR A 533 -13.52 -3.79 12.78
CA TYR A 533 -12.45 -3.28 13.64
C TYR A 533 -11.29 -4.26 13.86
N GLN A 534 -11.24 -5.38 13.12
CA GLN A 534 -10.12 -6.33 13.17
C GLN A 534 -8.95 -5.94 12.27
N ASP A 535 -9.21 -5.13 11.23
CA ASP A 535 -8.22 -4.58 10.31
C ASP A 535 -8.58 -3.14 9.95
N ILE A 536 -7.65 -2.43 9.32
CA ILE A 536 -7.88 -1.09 8.78
C ILE A 536 -8.42 -1.22 7.36
N PHE A 537 -9.75 -1.24 7.24
CA PHE A 537 -10.40 -1.52 5.95
C PHE A 537 -10.57 -0.30 5.03
N LEU A 538 -10.41 -0.57 3.74
CA LEU A 538 -10.85 0.24 2.62
C LEU A 538 -12.02 -0.47 1.93
N LEU A 539 -13.00 0.27 1.41
CA LEU A 539 -14.25 -0.23 0.85
C LEU A 539 -14.23 -0.17 -0.69
N PRO A 540 -13.84 -1.26 -1.39
CA PRO A 540 -13.67 -1.23 -2.83
C PRO A 540 -14.95 -1.52 -3.60
N PHE A 541 -15.21 -0.72 -4.64
CA PHE A 541 -15.89 -1.19 -5.85
C PHE A 541 -14.89 -1.07 -7.00
N SER A 542 -14.08 -2.13 -7.17
CA SER A 542 -12.94 -2.14 -8.08
C SER A 542 -13.28 -2.66 -9.48
N HIS A 543 -12.29 -2.62 -10.37
CA HIS A 543 -12.35 -3.12 -11.74
C HIS A 543 -12.78 -4.60 -11.84
N ASP A 544 -12.26 -5.45 -10.93
CA ASP A 544 -12.56 -6.89 -10.89
C ASP A 544 -14.04 -7.20 -10.70
N GLU A 545 -14.79 -6.26 -10.14
CA GLU A 545 -16.21 -6.47 -9.87
C GLU A 545 -17.09 -6.18 -11.06
N VAL A 546 -16.59 -5.54 -12.13
CA VAL A 546 -17.41 -5.08 -13.26
C VAL A 546 -17.03 -5.71 -14.60
N VAL A 547 -16.55 -6.96 -14.54
CA VAL A 547 -16.03 -7.74 -15.68
C VAL A 547 -16.48 -9.21 -15.61
N HIS A 548 -16.12 -9.99 -16.63
CA HIS A 548 -16.23 -11.45 -16.65
C HIS A 548 -17.64 -12.00 -16.37
N GLY A 549 -18.69 -11.29 -16.80
CA GLY A 549 -20.08 -11.70 -16.60
C GLY A 549 -20.63 -11.40 -15.21
N LYS A 550 -19.87 -10.71 -14.33
CA LYS A 550 -20.32 -10.29 -12.99
C LYS A 550 -21.33 -9.14 -13.03
N LYS A 551 -21.56 -8.52 -14.20
CA LYS A 551 -22.31 -7.28 -14.44
C LYS A 551 -21.64 -6.07 -13.82
N THR A 552 -22.04 -4.86 -14.22
CA THR A 552 -21.62 -3.62 -13.54
C THR A 552 -22.33 -3.42 -12.20
N ILE A 553 -21.86 -2.48 -11.36
CA ILE A 553 -22.46 -2.24 -10.03
C ILE A 553 -23.96 -1.95 -10.12
N ILE A 554 -24.40 -1.12 -11.07
CA ILE A 554 -25.82 -0.82 -11.30
C ILE A 554 -26.60 -2.05 -11.76
N ASP A 555 -26.02 -2.86 -12.65
CA ASP A 555 -26.74 -3.97 -13.27
C ASP A 555 -26.83 -5.22 -12.37
N LYS A 556 -26.01 -5.29 -11.31
CA LYS A 556 -26.15 -6.27 -10.22
C LYS A 556 -27.43 -6.08 -9.39
N MET A 557 -28.00 -4.86 -9.35
CA MET A 557 -29.13 -4.55 -8.49
C MET A 557 -30.44 -5.16 -9.01
N TYR A 558 -31.29 -5.65 -8.11
CA TYR A 558 -32.61 -6.14 -8.48
C TYR A 558 -33.57 -4.99 -8.82
N GLY A 559 -34.32 -5.09 -9.92
CA GLY A 559 -35.43 -4.18 -10.23
C GLY A 559 -35.40 -3.66 -11.66
N SER A 560 -36.36 -2.77 -11.96
CA SER A 560 -36.44 -2.00 -13.19
C SER A 560 -35.30 -0.98 -13.31
N TYR A 561 -35.17 -0.36 -14.48
CA TYR A 561 -34.14 0.65 -14.76
C TYR A 561 -34.13 1.78 -13.72
N ASP A 562 -35.29 2.37 -13.41
CA ASP A 562 -35.39 3.47 -12.44
C ASP A 562 -35.11 3.02 -11.00
N GLU A 563 -35.58 1.83 -10.62
CA GLU A 563 -35.32 1.24 -9.30
C GLU A 563 -33.83 0.94 -9.10
N LYS A 564 -33.10 0.55 -10.15
CA LYS A 564 -31.64 0.36 -10.10
C LYS A 564 -30.92 1.66 -9.79
N PHE A 565 -31.31 2.79 -10.40
CA PHE A 565 -30.70 4.09 -10.10
C PHE A 565 -30.96 4.56 -8.67
N ALA A 566 -32.19 4.40 -8.16
CA ALA A 566 -32.50 4.74 -6.77
C ALA A 566 -31.64 3.93 -5.78
N GLN A 567 -31.54 2.62 -6.02
CA GLN A 567 -30.70 1.72 -5.21
C GLN A 567 -29.22 2.04 -5.34
N LEU A 568 -28.75 2.44 -6.52
CA LEU A 568 -27.36 2.82 -6.75
C LEU A 568 -26.98 4.03 -5.92
N ARG A 569 -27.83 5.07 -5.91
CA ARG A 569 -27.61 6.24 -5.05
C ARG A 569 -27.56 5.84 -3.57
N THR A 570 -28.47 4.98 -3.13
CA THR A 570 -28.54 4.53 -1.74
C THR A 570 -27.36 3.63 -1.34
N LEU A 571 -26.86 2.79 -2.26
CA LEU A 571 -25.64 2.01 -2.07
C LEU A 571 -24.42 2.92 -1.90
N TYR A 572 -24.26 3.92 -2.77
CA TYR A 572 -23.13 4.83 -2.65
C TYR A 572 -23.23 5.68 -1.40
N LEU A 573 -24.43 6.14 -1.01
CA LEU A 573 -24.61 6.79 0.29
C LEU A 573 -24.15 5.88 1.44
N TYR A 574 -24.48 4.58 1.39
CA TYR A 574 -23.99 3.61 2.37
C TYR A 574 -22.47 3.49 2.36
N GLN A 575 -21.86 3.27 1.19
CA GLN A 575 -20.40 3.16 1.06
C GLN A 575 -19.71 4.39 1.67
N TYR A 576 -20.16 5.60 1.35
CA TYR A 576 -19.52 6.84 1.79
C TYR A 576 -19.79 7.21 3.25
N THR A 577 -20.90 6.72 3.83
CA THR A 577 -21.26 7.03 5.21
C THR A 577 -20.99 5.91 6.21
N ARG A 578 -20.66 4.69 5.78
CA ARG A 578 -20.08 3.63 6.61
C ARG A 578 -18.61 3.94 6.97
N PRO A 579 -18.08 3.49 8.13
CA PRO A 579 -16.65 3.55 8.39
C PRO A 579 -15.79 2.84 7.33
N GLY A 580 -14.57 3.37 7.10
CA GLY A 580 -13.57 2.82 6.17
C GLY A 580 -13.30 3.75 4.98
N LYS A 581 -12.15 3.67 4.33
CA LYS A 581 -11.82 4.55 3.19
C LYS A 581 -12.48 4.08 1.90
N LYS A 582 -12.54 4.91 0.85
CA LYS A 582 -13.39 4.66 -0.33
C LYS A 582 -12.54 4.41 -1.56
N LEU A 583 -12.92 3.41 -2.35
CA LEU A 583 -12.37 3.18 -3.69
C LEU A 583 -13.50 2.92 -4.67
N ASN A 584 -13.41 3.57 -5.83
CA ASN A 584 -14.38 3.43 -6.91
C ASN A 584 -13.64 3.36 -8.25
N PHE A 585 -13.87 2.29 -8.99
CA PHE A 585 -13.38 2.14 -10.35
C PHE A 585 -14.10 3.04 -11.34
N MET A 586 -13.34 3.54 -12.31
CA MET A 586 -13.84 4.33 -13.42
C MET A 586 -15.02 3.67 -14.15
N GLY A 587 -16.00 4.46 -14.56
CA GLY A 587 -17.24 4.01 -15.20
C GLY A 587 -18.37 3.72 -14.20
N ASN A 588 -18.05 3.36 -12.96
CA ASN A 588 -19.07 3.19 -11.93
C ASN A 588 -19.77 4.51 -11.59
N GLU A 589 -19.04 5.64 -11.59
CA GLU A 589 -19.59 6.98 -11.37
C GLU A 589 -20.49 7.45 -12.52
N LEU A 590 -20.37 6.83 -13.69
CA LEU A 590 -21.24 7.06 -14.84
C LEU A 590 -22.49 6.17 -14.83
N ALA A 591 -22.59 5.25 -13.86
CA ALA A 591 -23.58 4.17 -13.85
C ALA A 591 -23.59 3.37 -15.16
N GLU A 592 -22.40 3.00 -15.66
CA GLU A 592 -22.28 2.21 -16.89
C GLU A 592 -22.97 0.85 -16.71
N PHE A 593 -23.81 0.45 -17.69
CA PHE A 593 -24.47 -0.87 -17.71
C PHE A 593 -23.64 -1.94 -18.43
N ARG A 594 -22.75 -1.50 -19.32
CA ARG A 594 -21.83 -2.37 -20.04
C ARG A 594 -20.65 -2.68 -19.11
N GLU A 595 -20.29 -3.95 -18.99
CA GLU A 595 -19.07 -4.34 -18.28
C GLU A 595 -17.84 -3.62 -18.86
N TRP A 596 -16.86 -3.39 -18.01
CA TRP A 596 -15.62 -2.76 -18.43
C TRP A 596 -14.94 -3.62 -19.51
N ASP A 597 -14.52 -2.95 -20.58
CA ASP A 597 -13.84 -3.54 -21.71
C ASP A 597 -12.52 -2.79 -21.89
N ALA A 598 -11.40 -3.45 -21.60
CA ALA A 598 -10.08 -2.82 -21.62
C ALA A 598 -9.64 -2.35 -23.02
N GLU A 599 -10.34 -2.76 -24.09
CA GLU A 599 -10.07 -2.34 -25.47
C GLU A 599 -10.87 -1.10 -25.89
N LYS A 600 -11.79 -0.60 -25.04
CA LYS A 600 -12.69 0.51 -25.37
C LYS A 600 -12.65 1.58 -24.31
N GLU A 601 -12.92 2.82 -24.71
CA GLU A 601 -13.21 3.87 -23.73
C GLU A 601 -14.52 3.60 -22.98
N LEU A 602 -14.62 4.25 -21.81
CA LEU A 602 -15.84 4.31 -21.02
C LEU A 602 -16.98 4.97 -21.80
N GLY A 603 -18.21 4.69 -21.39
CA GLY A 603 -19.43 5.26 -21.99
C GLY A 603 -19.63 6.74 -21.69
N TRP A 604 -18.75 7.63 -22.14
CA TRP A 604 -18.86 9.08 -21.88
C TRP A 604 -20.15 9.70 -22.43
N ASN A 605 -20.68 9.13 -23.53
CA ASN A 605 -21.98 9.48 -24.10
C ASN A 605 -23.16 9.14 -23.18
N LEU A 606 -22.99 8.31 -22.14
CA LEU A 606 -24.04 8.05 -21.15
C LEU A 606 -24.46 9.33 -20.43
N THR A 607 -23.56 10.30 -20.33
CA THR A 607 -23.85 11.61 -19.74
C THR A 607 -24.79 12.48 -20.58
N ASP A 608 -25.24 12.03 -21.76
CA ASP A 608 -26.31 12.68 -22.53
C ASP A 608 -27.72 12.25 -22.06
N TYR A 609 -27.82 11.18 -21.28
CA TYR A 609 -29.09 10.63 -20.81
C TYR A 609 -29.44 11.16 -19.40
N PRO A 610 -30.69 11.62 -19.16
CA PRO A 610 -31.07 12.27 -17.91
C PRO A 610 -30.79 11.46 -16.63
N ALA A 611 -31.02 10.14 -16.62
CA ALA A 611 -30.79 9.31 -15.43
C ALA A 611 -29.30 9.27 -15.02
N HIS A 612 -28.41 9.15 -16.00
CA HIS A 612 -26.96 9.14 -15.79
C HIS A 612 -26.44 10.54 -15.39
N GLN A 613 -26.96 11.62 -15.98
CA GLN A 613 -26.67 13.00 -15.55
C GLN A 613 -27.08 13.25 -14.09
N CYS A 614 -28.26 12.76 -13.71
CA CYS A 614 -28.76 12.84 -12.34
C CYS A 614 -27.89 12.04 -11.37
N PHE A 615 -27.45 10.84 -11.77
CA PHE A 615 -26.59 9.99 -10.96
C PHE A 615 -25.18 10.56 -10.78
N THR A 616 -24.53 10.98 -11.86
CA THR A 616 -23.19 11.62 -11.82
C THR A 616 -23.20 12.86 -10.91
N ARG A 617 -24.24 13.69 -11.01
CA ARG A 617 -24.45 14.83 -10.10
C ARG A 617 -24.63 14.41 -8.65
N PHE A 618 -25.39 13.34 -8.38
CA PHE A 618 -25.51 12.76 -7.04
C PHE A 618 -24.16 12.29 -6.51
N PHE A 619 -23.42 11.54 -7.31
CA PHE A 619 -22.14 10.95 -6.92
C PHE A 619 -21.12 12.05 -6.59
N SER A 620 -21.04 13.09 -7.42
CA SER A 620 -20.22 14.28 -7.14
C SER A 620 -20.65 14.99 -5.85
N ALA A 621 -21.95 15.22 -5.64
CA ALA A 621 -22.45 15.84 -4.41
C ALA A 621 -22.14 15.00 -3.15
N LEU A 622 -22.21 13.67 -3.26
CA LEU A 622 -21.86 12.75 -2.18
C LEU A 622 -20.36 12.80 -1.85
N GLN A 623 -19.51 12.86 -2.87
CA GLN A 623 -18.06 13.00 -2.71
C GLN A 623 -17.70 14.30 -1.98
N HIS A 624 -18.24 15.44 -2.43
CA HIS A 624 -18.03 16.72 -1.75
C HIS A 624 -18.56 16.70 -0.31
N CYS A 625 -19.73 16.08 -0.08
CA CYS A 625 -20.24 15.85 1.27
C CYS A 625 -19.27 15.03 2.13
N TYR A 626 -18.60 14.01 1.57
CA TYR A 626 -17.58 13.24 2.29
C TYR A 626 -16.37 14.10 2.69
N LEU A 627 -15.92 15.00 1.82
CA LEU A 627 -14.82 15.92 2.11
C LEU A 627 -15.18 16.93 3.21
N GLU A 628 -16.43 17.41 3.22
CA GLU A 628 -16.89 18.48 4.12
C GLU A 628 -17.33 18.01 5.51
N GLN A 629 -17.63 16.72 5.69
CA GLN A 629 -18.20 16.20 6.93
C GLN A 629 -17.19 15.32 7.71
N PRO A 630 -16.48 15.87 8.72
CA PRO A 630 -15.46 15.13 9.48
C PRO A 630 -15.94 13.83 10.10
N ALA A 631 -17.22 13.73 10.49
CA ALA A 631 -17.80 12.51 11.04
C ALA A 631 -17.81 11.33 10.05
N LEU A 632 -17.60 11.56 8.75
CA LEU A 632 -17.56 10.52 7.73
C LEU A 632 -16.17 9.90 7.51
N TYR A 633 -15.10 10.53 8.02
CA TYR A 633 -13.73 10.03 7.83
C TYR A 633 -12.84 10.08 9.09
N ARG A 634 -13.11 10.94 10.07
CA ARG A 634 -12.36 10.97 11.33
C ARG A 634 -12.85 9.85 12.23
N GLY A 635 -11.92 9.12 12.84
CA GLY A 635 -12.26 8.02 13.73
C GLY A 635 -12.99 6.86 13.04
N ASP A 636 -12.80 6.66 11.73
CA ASP A 636 -13.32 5.48 11.00
C ASP A 636 -12.99 4.19 11.76
N TYR A 637 -11.78 4.11 12.32
CA TYR A 637 -11.27 2.92 13.03
C TYR A 637 -11.42 2.99 14.55
N ASP A 638 -12.27 3.90 15.05
CA ASP A 638 -12.69 3.96 16.45
C ASP A 638 -14.15 3.49 16.57
N ALA A 639 -14.37 2.37 17.26
CA ALA A 639 -15.69 1.78 17.44
C ALA A 639 -16.72 2.71 18.11
N ARG A 640 -16.29 3.79 18.78
CA ARG A 640 -17.19 4.80 19.38
C ARG A 640 -17.77 5.77 18.35
N SER A 641 -17.18 5.84 17.17
CA SER A 641 -17.55 6.74 16.07
C SER A 641 -18.68 6.18 15.20
N PHE A 642 -19.09 4.92 15.42
CA PHE A 642 -20.20 4.29 14.73
C PHE A 642 -21.11 3.55 15.69
N ALA A 643 -22.42 3.66 15.51
CA ALA A 643 -23.38 2.85 16.24
C ALA A 643 -24.60 2.56 15.38
N TRP A 644 -24.95 1.28 15.23
CA TRP A 644 -26.27 0.88 14.73
C TRP A 644 -27.35 1.42 15.67
N GLN A 645 -28.49 1.82 15.09
CA GLN A 645 -29.64 2.31 15.85
C GLN A 645 -30.82 1.39 15.64
N GLU A 646 -31.39 0.94 16.76
CA GLU A 646 -32.58 0.11 16.76
C GLU A 646 -33.81 0.94 16.36
N GLN A 647 -34.70 0.33 15.57
CA GLN A 647 -36.02 0.88 15.29
C GLN A 647 -37.01 0.33 16.33
N PRO A 648 -37.59 1.17 17.20
CA PRO A 648 -38.44 0.72 18.30
C PRO A 648 -39.82 0.19 17.86
N GLU A 649 -40.24 0.45 16.62
CA GLU A 649 -41.40 -0.18 16.00
C GLU A 649 -40.93 -1.06 14.85
N ALA A 650 -41.37 -2.32 14.83
CA ALA A 650 -41.22 -3.18 13.68
C ALA A 650 -41.91 -2.50 12.48
N VAL A 651 -41.08 -1.86 11.67
CA VAL A 651 -41.41 -1.42 10.33
C VAL A 651 -42.08 -2.61 9.62
N GLY A 652 -43.22 -2.41 8.95
CA GLY A 652 -44.12 -3.50 8.54
C GLY A 652 -43.44 -4.69 7.83
N PRO A 653 -44.11 -5.86 7.70
CA PRO A 653 -43.50 -7.05 7.11
C PRO A 653 -42.83 -6.72 5.76
N ARG A 654 -41.57 -7.14 5.56
CA ARG A 654 -40.69 -6.83 4.40
C ARG A 654 -39.95 -5.48 4.43
N ALA A 655 -39.92 -4.79 5.56
CA ALA A 655 -39.13 -3.57 5.69
C ALA A 655 -37.62 -3.86 5.82
N CYS A 656 -36.85 -3.28 4.92
CA CYS A 656 -35.40 -3.41 4.82
C CYS A 656 -34.75 -2.05 5.12
N VAL A 657 -34.82 -1.65 6.39
CA VAL A 657 -34.36 -0.34 6.86
C VAL A 657 -33.17 -0.49 7.78
N PHE A 658 -32.12 0.30 7.52
CA PHE A 658 -30.91 0.37 8.31
C PHE A 658 -30.70 1.79 8.80
N GLN A 659 -30.39 1.96 10.08
CA GLN A 659 -30.10 3.26 10.67
C GLN A 659 -28.84 3.17 11.52
N TYR A 660 -27.97 4.17 11.40
CA TYR A 660 -26.77 4.27 12.22
C TYR A 660 -26.35 5.71 12.43
N ARG A 661 -25.57 5.91 13.49
CA ARG A 661 -24.90 7.17 13.80
C ARG A 661 -23.45 7.10 13.35
N ARG A 662 -22.95 8.19 12.77
CA ARG A 662 -21.52 8.50 12.59
C ARG A 662 -21.13 9.65 13.50
N GLY A 663 -19.97 9.60 14.15
CA GLY A 663 -19.52 10.63 15.09
C GLY A 663 -18.05 10.96 14.95
N ALA A 664 -17.71 12.22 15.18
CA ALA A 664 -16.34 12.70 15.38
C ALA A 664 -16.35 13.86 16.38
N GLY A 665 -15.86 13.61 17.61
CA GLY A 665 -15.97 14.58 18.71
C GLY A 665 -17.43 14.91 19.01
N GLU A 666 -17.76 16.21 19.01
CA GLU A 666 -19.13 16.71 19.26
C GLU A 666 -20.05 16.63 18.03
N THR A 667 -19.49 16.41 16.84
CA THR A 667 -20.30 16.30 15.61
C THR A 667 -20.84 14.88 15.48
N ALA A 668 -22.15 14.77 15.22
CA ALA A 668 -22.80 13.49 14.93
C ALA A 668 -23.75 13.62 13.74
N LEU A 669 -23.71 12.60 12.88
CA LEU A 669 -24.60 12.44 11.74
C LEU A 669 -25.49 11.22 11.97
N GLN A 670 -26.74 11.31 11.54
CA GLN A 670 -27.66 10.18 11.47
C GLN A 670 -27.80 9.77 10.02
N VAL A 671 -27.72 8.47 9.76
CA VAL A 671 -27.90 7.89 8.43
C VAL A 671 -29.07 6.93 8.48
N GLY A 672 -29.99 7.07 7.53
CA GLY A 672 -31.06 6.11 7.32
C GLY A 672 -31.04 5.62 5.89
N LEU A 673 -31.18 4.31 5.71
CA LEU A 673 -31.21 3.63 4.42
C LEU A 673 -32.48 2.80 4.35
N ASN A 674 -33.24 2.93 3.28
CA ASN A 674 -34.41 2.13 2.99
C ASN A 674 -34.18 1.35 1.69
N PHE A 675 -33.90 0.06 1.81
CA PHE A 675 -33.78 -0.86 0.66
C PHE A 675 -35.09 -1.62 0.37
N SER A 676 -36.21 -1.17 0.93
CA SER A 676 -37.54 -1.71 0.65
C SER A 676 -38.09 -1.11 -0.65
N ALA A 677 -38.98 -1.84 -1.33
CA ALA A 677 -39.75 -1.33 -2.48
C ALA A 677 -40.91 -0.39 -2.09
N GLN A 678 -40.94 0.07 -0.85
CA GLN A 678 -42.03 0.88 -0.29
C GLN A 678 -41.44 1.96 0.60
N GLU A 679 -42.17 3.07 0.74
CA GLU A 679 -41.87 4.12 1.72
C GLU A 679 -41.84 3.53 3.13
N GLN A 680 -40.90 3.98 3.94
CA GLN A 680 -40.74 3.56 5.33
C GLN A 680 -40.59 4.76 6.27
N TRP A 681 -40.67 4.47 7.57
CA TRP A 681 -40.40 5.44 8.62
C TRP A 681 -39.06 5.20 9.28
N LEU A 682 -38.31 6.27 9.51
CA LEU A 682 -37.11 6.29 10.34
C LEU A 682 -37.44 6.98 11.67
N THR A 683 -37.04 6.37 12.79
CA THR A 683 -37.15 6.97 14.12
C THR A 683 -35.81 7.58 14.53
N LEU A 684 -35.78 8.91 14.66
CA LEU A 684 -34.60 9.66 15.05
C LEU A 684 -34.67 10.07 16.53
N PRO A 685 -33.52 10.17 17.24
CA PRO A 685 -33.50 10.67 18.60
C PRO A 685 -34.11 12.07 18.72
N ALA A 686 -34.85 12.36 19.81
CA ALA A 686 -35.43 13.68 20.02
C ALA A 686 -34.34 14.75 20.16
N ARG A 687 -34.45 15.82 19.36
CA ARG A 687 -33.58 17.00 19.42
C ARG A 687 -34.44 18.26 19.41
N PRO A 688 -34.36 19.15 20.42
CA PRO A 688 -35.18 20.36 20.48
C PRO A 688 -35.05 21.26 19.24
N SER A 689 -33.84 21.34 18.70
CA SER A 689 -33.50 22.11 17.49
C SER A 689 -33.80 21.37 16.18
N GLY A 690 -34.16 20.09 16.24
CA GLY A 690 -34.42 19.24 15.07
C GLY A 690 -33.16 18.82 14.30
N TYR A 691 -33.37 18.36 13.06
CA TYR A 691 -32.32 17.89 12.15
C TYR A 691 -32.31 18.71 10.85
N GLU A 692 -31.13 18.88 10.28
CA GLU A 692 -30.87 19.37 8.93
C GLU A 692 -30.65 18.18 7.99
N VAL A 693 -31.19 18.26 6.78
CA VAL A 693 -30.96 17.28 5.73
C VAL A 693 -29.70 17.68 4.96
N ILE A 694 -28.62 16.91 5.12
CA ILE A 694 -27.35 17.15 4.44
C ILE A 694 -27.41 16.58 3.02
N LEU A 695 -27.92 15.36 2.88
CA LEU A 695 -28.09 14.71 1.59
C LEU A 695 -29.32 13.80 1.64
N TYR A 696 -30.14 13.84 0.60
CA TYR A 696 -31.24 12.89 0.41
C TYR A 696 -31.19 12.31 -1.00
N THR A 697 -31.08 10.99 -1.13
CA THR A 697 -30.84 10.36 -2.44
C THR A 697 -32.00 10.48 -3.41
N GLU A 698 -33.22 10.74 -2.93
CA GLU A 698 -34.43 10.91 -3.76
C GLU A 698 -34.82 12.38 -4.01
N ALA A 699 -33.93 13.32 -3.71
CA ALA A 699 -34.13 14.72 -4.11
C ALA A 699 -34.27 14.83 -5.65
N ALA A 700 -35.12 15.76 -6.10
CA ALA A 700 -35.44 15.96 -7.52
C ALA A 700 -34.19 16.29 -8.35
N VAL A 701 -33.21 17.01 -7.78
CA VAL A 701 -31.92 17.26 -8.45
C VAL A 701 -31.18 15.97 -8.77
N PHE A 702 -31.39 14.89 -8.03
CA PHE A 702 -30.74 13.60 -8.26
C PHE A 702 -31.61 12.61 -9.06
N GLY A 703 -32.69 13.10 -9.67
CA GLY A 703 -33.62 12.30 -10.46
C GLY A 703 -34.59 11.47 -9.62
N GLY A 704 -34.70 11.77 -8.32
CA GLY A 704 -35.69 11.15 -7.44
C GLY A 704 -37.06 11.82 -7.48
N GLY A 705 -38.05 11.15 -6.90
CA GLY A 705 -39.45 11.60 -6.92
C GLY A 705 -39.83 12.64 -5.86
N CYS A 706 -38.91 13.00 -4.96
CA CYS A 706 -39.20 13.91 -3.85
C CYS A 706 -38.71 15.34 -4.15
N PRO A 707 -39.45 16.38 -3.71
CA PRO A 707 -38.96 17.75 -3.81
C PRO A 707 -37.65 17.92 -3.01
N ASP A 708 -36.85 18.93 -3.34
CA ASP A 708 -35.61 19.19 -2.61
C ASP A 708 -35.92 19.61 -1.16
N VAL A 709 -35.71 18.68 -0.23
CA VAL A 709 -36.06 18.89 1.17
C VAL A 709 -34.82 19.34 1.96
N LYS A 710 -34.80 20.61 2.38
CA LYS A 710 -33.75 21.15 3.29
C LYS A 710 -33.97 20.75 4.76
N ALA A 711 -35.19 20.37 5.12
CA ALA A 711 -35.55 19.87 6.44
C ALA A 711 -36.82 19.00 6.33
N LEU A 712 -36.74 17.75 6.76
CA LEU A 712 -37.94 16.92 6.96
C LEU A 712 -38.53 17.28 8.31
N ALA A 713 -39.82 17.61 8.35
CA ALA A 713 -40.49 17.98 9.59
C ALA A 713 -40.53 16.74 10.52
N PRO A 714 -39.81 16.75 11.65
CA PRO A 714 -39.84 15.63 12.58
C PRO A 714 -41.24 15.49 13.18
N GLU A 715 -41.90 14.35 12.98
CA GLU A 715 -43.17 14.05 13.65
C GLU A 715 -42.92 13.48 15.04
N PRO A 716 -43.41 14.11 16.14
CA PRO A 716 -43.17 13.59 17.48
C PRO A 716 -43.81 12.21 17.66
N VAL A 717 -43.05 11.28 18.25
CA VAL A 717 -43.57 9.93 18.53
C VAL A 717 -44.33 9.91 19.84
N ARG A 718 -45.62 9.57 19.78
CA ARG A 718 -46.48 9.55 20.98
C ARG A 718 -45.97 8.49 21.98
N GLY A 719 -45.53 8.93 23.16
CA GLY A 719 -45.05 8.05 24.22
C GLY A 719 -43.59 7.59 24.11
N GLN A 720 -42.81 8.12 23.16
CA GLN A 720 -41.36 7.85 23.03
C GLN A 720 -40.56 9.16 22.90
N ALA A 721 -39.31 9.16 23.37
CA ALA A 721 -38.40 10.27 23.17
C ALA A 721 -37.81 10.23 21.75
N GLY A 722 -38.52 10.76 20.75
CA GLY A 722 -38.05 10.73 19.36
C GLY A 722 -38.90 11.52 18.38
N CYS A 723 -38.42 11.55 17.14
CA CYS A 723 -39.19 12.03 16.00
C CYS A 723 -39.12 11.05 14.82
N ARG A 724 -40.12 11.10 13.94
CA ARG A 724 -40.19 10.26 12.74
C ARG A 724 -40.01 11.07 11.48
N VAL A 725 -39.38 10.43 10.50
CA VAL A 725 -39.18 10.96 9.15
C VAL A 725 -39.56 9.88 8.14
N ARG A 726 -40.34 10.25 7.12
CA ARG A 726 -40.64 9.37 5.99
C ARG A 726 -39.46 9.31 5.04
N ILE A 727 -39.16 8.11 4.57
CA ILE A 727 -38.10 7.86 3.59
C ILE A 727 -38.66 7.00 2.45
N ALA A 728 -38.56 7.51 1.22
CA ALA A 728 -39.05 6.84 0.02
C ALA A 728 -38.43 5.45 -0.19
N ALA A 729 -39.06 4.63 -1.03
CA ALA A 729 -38.53 3.33 -1.45
C ALA A 729 -37.11 3.47 -2.02
N TYR A 730 -36.25 2.50 -1.75
CA TYR A 730 -34.87 2.45 -2.27
C TYR A 730 -34.04 3.73 -2.04
N SER A 731 -34.32 4.48 -0.98
CA SER A 731 -33.71 5.79 -0.72
C SER A 731 -32.87 5.81 0.54
N GLY A 732 -32.00 6.81 0.65
CA GLY A 732 -31.12 7.02 1.79
C GLY A 732 -31.05 8.49 2.16
N ILE A 733 -30.86 8.78 3.44
CA ILE A 733 -30.80 10.13 3.98
C ILE A 733 -29.65 10.29 4.97
N LEU A 734 -28.96 11.41 4.87
CA LEU A 734 -27.92 11.86 5.80
C LEU A 734 -28.40 13.13 6.51
N LEU A 735 -28.39 13.10 7.83
CA LEU A 735 -28.93 14.15 8.68
C LEU A 735 -27.89 14.62 9.70
N LYS A 736 -27.89 15.92 10.01
CA LYS A 736 -27.10 16.52 11.09
C LYS A 736 -28.03 17.16 12.12
N ALA A 737 -27.77 16.97 13.41
CA ALA A 737 -28.54 17.66 14.44
C ALA A 737 -28.26 19.18 14.34
N LYS A 738 -29.31 20.00 14.37
CA LYS A 738 -29.14 21.46 14.37
C LYS A 738 -28.57 21.92 15.71
N GLU A 739 -27.66 22.88 15.69
CA GLU A 739 -27.20 23.53 16.91
C GLU A 739 -28.38 24.29 17.54
N ALA A 740 -28.45 24.31 18.88
CA ALA A 740 -29.42 25.15 19.56
C ALA A 740 -29.10 26.61 19.22
N PRO A 741 -30.09 27.46 18.88
CA PRO A 741 -29.82 28.89 18.69
C PRO A 741 -29.20 29.43 19.98
N GLY A 742 -27.94 29.87 19.89
CA GLY A 742 -27.18 30.35 21.03
C GLY A 742 -27.96 31.46 21.73
N GLY A 743 -28.17 31.33 23.04
CA GLY A 743 -28.52 32.47 23.86
C GLY A 743 -27.40 33.49 23.74
N GLU A 744 -27.76 34.75 23.48
CA GLU A 744 -26.84 35.88 23.59
C GLU A 744 -26.23 35.88 24.99
N GLY A 745 -25.03 35.30 25.11
CA GLY A 745 -24.19 35.41 26.29
C GLY A 745 -23.64 36.83 26.33
N GLY A 746 -24.42 37.75 26.91
CA GLY A 746 -23.95 39.05 27.34
C GLY A 746 -22.87 38.90 28.41
N HIS A 747 -21.61 38.70 27.99
CA HIS A 747 -20.45 39.05 28.78
C HIS A 747 -19.92 40.39 28.31
N ALA A 748 -20.64 41.44 28.70
CA ALA A 748 -20.03 42.76 28.84
C ALA A 748 -18.93 42.64 29.90
N SER A 749 -17.68 42.90 29.49
CA SER A 749 -16.53 42.97 30.38
C SER A 749 -16.64 44.20 31.30
N GLU A 750 -17.23 44.04 32.48
CA GLU A 750 -16.96 44.95 33.60
C GLU A 750 -15.66 44.53 34.30
N ALA A 751 -14.53 44.97 33.75
CA ALA A 751 -13.26 45.01 34.46
C ALA A 751 -12.64 46.39 34.28
N GLY A 752 -13.17 47.34 35.05
CA GLY A 752 -12.71 48.72 35.01
C GLY A 752 -13.37 49.57 36.08
N LYS A 753 -13.07 49.31 37.36
CA LYS A 753 -12.99 50.30 38.45
C LYS A 753 -12.73 49.63 39.81
N ALA A 754 -11.61 50.02 40.40
CA ALA A 754 -11.41 50.41 41.80
C ALA A 754 -10.32 49.63 42.56
N ARG A 755 -9.19 50.35 42.71
CA ARG A 755 -8.22 50.42 43.82
C ARG A 755 -7.55 49.14 44.33
#